data_AF-A0A0S8DZD5-F1
#
_entry.id   AF-A0A0S8DZD5-F1
#
_cell.length_a   1.000
_cell.length_b   1.000
_cell.length_c   1.000
_cell.angle_alpha   90.00
_cell.angle_beta   90.00
_cell.angle_gamma   90.00
#
_symmetry.space_group_name_H-M   'P 1'
#
loop_
_entity.id
_entity.type
_entity.pdbx_description
1 polymer ?
#
loop_
_entity_poly.entity_id
_entity_poly.type
_entity_poly.pdbx_seq_one_letter_code
_entity_poly.pdbx_strand_id
1 'polypeptide(L)'
;MVEDYTGFERRRYIRLGTVFPVEFQVVSLDGSQVSSEFAQSFTRNVNEGGMCLEVNNLDEELAEKISSKAVKLSLRINMPFSEKPISATAQVAWISKIKQDYPNKFLIGISYETISDVERKHILNYAKALRLRPKLIAAAIVILAIAVATSSVLVSKKEALRREAERRIVLIEQERGKLTEELEKLQQSRSELELKLAGFLEEREGLEKKIELARAEARPDDVLKLETELAEAQDKVEELNKQLSRVAADKVKFEDQLKALEEIKAAKPVKVALAKGGVVIGKVALETEDIVKVEVRDGVITLRRDQIASITPATEEEITELVRERARQLRRAQELERQRQLRREEIIRKEEEKEIKKPSAFTVQRAISEKGVVIKNNRIYVDGSLFFIKGVAYGTRMLLAEQGAKSSTLNDKALNFFENDFKMMKEAGINTIRTYEPLPDSLLDLAEKYDLKVIEQLVYPSAATDYSSDVELKTLKRNAVEIVKRHKDKKCILMWLIWNDAPFIYESAGNPIPHYGFEAVNNFMKEIYLAIKKEDKTRPVTAANILDVEGYNLGFDFLDVIGCNAYIGGHGYEWKGRSDALRTCMKMVKIANKYKKPVFITETGYSTFVKKEVQDKALEVQIKSVDENLAGIIIFEWADEWWKGGNPAAHNEHIEEHWGIITQDRKPKSGFKAVSELFNSISTNSLGYSENIP
;
A
#
# COMPACT_ATOMS: atom_id res chain seq x y z
N MET A 1 -8.63 -30.77 82.97
CA MET A 1 -9.72 -30.57 81.99
C MET A 1 -9.37 -31.36 80.75
N VAL A 2 -10.22 -32.33 80.42
CA VAL A 2 -10.05 -33.27 79.31
C VAL A 2 -10.64 -32.59 78.08
N GLU A 3 -9.82 -32.20 77.11
CA GLU A 3 -10.33 -31.92 75.76
C GLU A 3 -10.51 -33.26 75.04
N ASP A 4 -11.77 -33.69 74.94
CA ASP A 4 -12.19 -34.78 74.07
C ASP A 4 -11.96 -34.37 72.62
N TYR A 5 -10.95 -34.94 71.99
CA TYR A 5 -10.73 -34.81 70.55
C TYR A 5 -11.89 -35.51 69.80
N THR A 6 -12.91 -34.74 69.44
CA THR A 6 -14.10 -35.21 68.74
C THR A 6 -13.77 -35.80 67.36
N GLY A 7 -14.62 -36.72 66.86
CA GLY A 7 -14.47 -37.43 65.58
C GLY A 7 -14.42 -36.57 64.30
N PHE A 8 -14.32 -35.24 64.40
CA PHE A 8 -14.17 -34.30 63.30
C PHE A 8 -12.77 -34.36 62.64
N GLU A 9 -11.72 -34.71 63.39
CA GLU A 9 -10.34 -34.79 62.87
C GLU A 9 -10.07 -36.00 61.96
N ARG A 10 -10.94 -37.04 62.02
CA ARG A 10 -10.80 -38.26 61.21
C ARG A 10 -11.05 -38.05 59.71
N ARG A 11 -11.67 -36.93 59.28
CA ARG A 11 -12.05 -36.67 57.87
C ARG A 11 -11.10 -35.75 57.09
N ARG A 12 -9.96 -35.33 57.65
CA ARG A 12 -9.01 -34.40 56.99
C ARG A 12 -7.68 -35.03 56.54
N TYR A 13 -7.50 -36.35 56.66
CA TYR A 13 -6.28 -37.00 56.14
C TYR A 13 -6.26 -37.03 54.61
N ILE A 14 -5.14 -36.61 54.02
CA ILE A 14 -4.79 -36.90 52.63
C ILE A 14 -4.37 -38.36 52.58
N ARG A 15 -5.18 -39.20 51.94
CA ARG A 15 -4.86 -40.62 51.69
C ARG A 15 -3.91 -40.74 50.51
N LEU A 16 -2.80 -41.42 50.73
CA LEU A 16 -1.75 -41.61 49.75
C LEU A 16 -1.82 -43.02 49.16
N GLY A 17 -1.54 -43.12 47.86
CA GLY A 17 -1.41 -44.40 47.17
C GLY A 17 -0.10 -45.12 47.48
N THR A 18 0.86 -44.43 48.09
CA THR A 18 2.18 -44.94 48.49
C THR A 18 2.37 -44.80 50.00
N VAL A 19 3.21 -45.65 50.60
CA VAL A 19 3.57 -45.59 52.03
C VAL A 19 4.79 -44.71 52.25
N PHE A 20 4.82 -43.98 53.37
CA PHE A 20 6.05 -43.36 53.89
C PHE A 20 6.61 -44.15 55.05
N PRO A 21 7.91 -44.50 55.04
CA PRO A 21 8.56 -45.06 56.20
C PRO A 21 8.69 -43.98 57.30
N VAL A 22 8.25 -44.35 58.50
CA VAL A 22 8.34 -43.53 59.69
C VAL A 22 8.92 -44.41 60.79
N GLU A 23 10.02 -43.99 61.37
CA GLU A 23 10.58 -44.66 62.54
C GLU A 23 10.12 -43.90 63.77
N PHE A 24 9.77 -44.61 64.84
CA PHE A 24 9.38 -43.98 66.09
C PHE A 24 10.01 -44.67 67.29
N GLN A 25 10.29 -43.91 68.32
CA GLN A 25 10.71 -44.40 69.63
C GLN A 25 9.80 -43.83 70.71
N VAL A 26 9.59 -44.59 71.78
CA VAL A 26 8.77 -44.18 72.93
C VAL A 26 9.63 -43.43 73.94
N VAL A 27 9.15 -42.26 74.34
CA VAL A 27 9.84 -41.34 75.26
C VAL A 27 8.89 -40.97 76.39
N SER A 28 9.42 -40.76 77.61
CA SER A 28 8.65 -40.25 78.75
C SER A 28 8.01 -38.88 78.46
N LEU A 29 6.96 -38.51 79.22
CA LEU A 29 6.19 -37.26 79.00
C LEU A 29 7.03 -35.98 79.12
N ASP A 30 8.09 -36.02 79.93
CA ASP A 30 9.07 -34.95 80.12
C ASP A 30 10.22 -34.98 79.09
N GLY A 31 10.28 -36.00 78.21
CA GLY A 31 11.28 -36.16 77.17
C GLY A 31 12.65 -36.65 77.64
N SER A 32 12.81 -36.96 78.93
CA SER A 32 14.13 -37.20 79.57
C SER A 32 14.61 -38.66 79.50
N GLN A 33 13.70 -39.64 79.39
CA GLN A 33 14.03 -41.07 79.31
C GLN A 33 13.46 -41.71 78.04
N VAL A 34 14.34 -42.35 77.26
CA VAL A 34 13.97 -43.16 76.08
C VAL A 34 13.70 -44.59 76.56
N SER A 35 12.49 -45.09 76.32
CA SER A 35 12.03 -46.37 76.87
C SER A 35 11.94 -47.49 75.83
N SER A 36 12.34 -47.25 74.57
CA SER A 36 12.34 -48.25 73.51
C SER A 36 13.40 -47.97 72.43
N GLU A 37 13.78 -49.00 71.69
CA GLU A 37 14.47 -48.82 70.41
C GLU A 37 13.53 -48.24 69.34
N PHE A 38 14.07 -47.82 68.20
CA PHE A 38 13.29 -47.34 67.06
C PHE A 38 12.48 -48.49 66.43
N ALA A 39 11.16 -48.39 66.51
CA ALA A 39 10.25 -49.26 65.79
C ALA A 39 9.95 -48.67 64.40
N GLN A 40 9.91 -49.54 63.39
CA GLN A 40 9.55 -49.16 62.03
C GLN A 40 8.04 -49.14 61.84
N SER A 41 7.56 -48.10 61.18
CA SER A 41 6.14 -47.93 60.85
C SER A 41 5.98 -47.30 59.47
N PHE A 42 4.76 -47.32 58.97
CA PHE A 42 4.42 -46.73 57.68
C PHE A 42 3.23 -45.81 57.81
N THR A 43 3.17 -44.70 57.08
CA THR A 43 1.94 -43.92 56.97
C THR A 43 1.44 -43.85 55.53
N ARG A 44 0.12 -43.96 55.39
CA ARG A 44 -0.64 -43.65 54.17
C ARG A 44 -1.59 -42.47 54.36
N ASN A 45 -1.67 -41.95 55.59
CA ASN A 45 -2.65 -40.96 55.98
C ASN A 45 -1.93 -39.83 56.71
N VAL A 46 -1.82 -38.68 56.05
CA VAL A 46 -1.19 -37.49 56.62
C VAL A 46 -2.17 -36.33 56.65
N ASN A 47 -2.15 -35.58 57.73
CA ASN A 47 -2.94 -34.37 57.93
C ASN A 47 -2.00 -33.26 58.46
N GLU A 48 -2.51 -32.03 58.51
CA GLU A 48 -1.79 -30.86 59.02
C GLU A 48 -1.39 -31.06 60.49
N GLY A 49 -2.27 -31.58 61.33
CA GLY A 49 -1.99 -31.80 62.75
C GLY A 49 -1.32 -33.13 63.11
N GLY A 50 -1.16 -34.08 62.18
CA GLY A 50 -0.70 -35.42 62.55
C GLY A 50 -0.72 -36.46 61.43
N MET A 51 -0.47 -37.72 61.76
CA MET A 51 -0.49 -38.84 60.82
C MET A 51 -1.04 -40.12 61.45
N CYS A 52 -1.41 -41.10 60.63
CA CYS A 52 -1.73 -42.44 61.11
C CYS A 52 -0.58 -43.38 60.78
N LEU A 53 0.06 -43.92 61.81
CA LEU A 53 1.11 -44.93 61.68
C LEU A 53 0.48 -46.32 61.59
N GLU A 54 0.97 -47.11 60.65
CA GLU A 54 0.71 -48.53 60.50
C GLU A 54 1.96 -49.27 60.98
N VAL A 55 1.84 -49.99 62.09
CA VAL A 55 2.95 -50.73 62.69
C VAL A 55 2.63 -52.22 62.57
N ASN A 56 3.58 -52.98 62.04
CA ASN A 56 3.48 -54.44 61.97
C ASN A 56 4.36 -55.02 63.07
N ASN A 57 3.92 -56.11 63.71
CA ASN A 57 4.68 -56.83 64.74
C ASN A 57 5.06 -55.96 65.93
N LEU A 58 4.12 -55.14 66.42
CA LEU A 58 4.33 -54.38 67.64
C LEU A 58 4.21 -55.33 68.84
N ASP A 59 5.21 -55.28 69.71
CA ASP A 59 5.22 -56.02 70.98
C ASP A 59 4.06 -55.58 71.88
N GLU A 60 3.44 -56.53 72.58
CA GLU A 60 2.23 -56.28 73.37
C GLU A 60 2.53 -55.40 74.59
N GLU A 61 3.72 -55.53 75.20
CA GLU A 61 4.16 -54.66 76.31
C GLU A 61 4.30 -53.19 75.85
N LEU A 62 4.85 -52.98 74.64
CA LEU A 62 4.99 -51.64 74.06
C LEU A 62 3.64 -51.07 73.63
N ALA A 63 2.73 -51.92 73.11
CA ALA A 63 1.37 -51.53 72.76
C ALA A 63 0.56 -51.10 73.99
N GLU A 64 0.71 -51.77 75.13
CA GLU A 64 0.07 -51.36 76.40
C GLU A 64 0.62 -50.02 76.92
N LYS A 65 1.94 -49.81 76.87
CA LYS A 65 2.56 -48.53 77.24
C LYS A 65 2.04 -47.38 76.37
N ILE A 66 1.94 -47.59 75.06
CA ILE A 66 1.37 -46.62 74.12
C ILE A 66 -0.14 -46.38 74.37
N SER A 67 -0.88 -47.44 74.72
CA SER A 67 -2.33 -47.37 75.01
C SER A 67 -2.64 -46.62 76.31
N SER A 68 -1.73 -46.66 77.29
CA SER A 68 -1.86 -45.95 78.56
C SER A 68 -1.83 -44.41 78.41
N LYS A 69 -1.43 -43.91 77.24
CA LYS A 69 -1.24 -42.48 76.92
C LYS A 69 -0.26 -41.73 77.84
N ALA A 70 0.52 -42.44 78.65
CA ALA A 70 1.51 -41.88 79.55
C ALA A 70 2.90 -41.66 78.90
N VAL A 71 2.96 -41.65 77.56
CA VAL A 71 4.21 -41.58 76.78
C VAL A 71 4.05 -40.72 75.52
N LYS A 72 5.17 -40.18 75.02
CA LYS A 72 5.28 -39.46 73.74
C LYS A 72 6.03 -40.29 72.71
N LEU A 73 5.82 -39.98 71.43
CA LEU A 73 6.55 -40.60 70.33
C LEU A 73 7.50 -39.59 69.68
N SER A 74 8.78 -39.95 69.61
CA SER A 74 9.76 -39.22 68.80
C SER A 74 9.86 -39.90 67.44
N LEU A 75 9.56 -39.15 66.37
CA LEU A 75 9.40 -39.63 65.01
C LEU A 75 10.57 -39.19 64.12
N ARG A 76 10.98 -40.08 63.22
CA ARG A 76 11.82 -39.79 62.05
C ARG A 76 11.05 -40.17 60.80
N ILE A 77 10.56 -39.16 60.09
CA ILE A 77 9.75 -39.33 58.89
C ILE A 77 10.69 -39.29 57.68
N ASN A 78 10.87 -40.43 57.05
CA ASN A 78 11.75 -40.60 55.90
C ASN A 78 10.97 -40.32 54.62
N MET A 79 11.05 -39.07 54.15
CA MET A 79 10.40 -38.66 52.90
C MET A 79 11.21 -39.16 51.69
N PRO A 80 10.57 -39.76 50.67
CA PRO A 80 11.27 -40.14 49.45
C PRO A 80 11.93 -38.91 48.79
N PHE A 81 13.20 -39.04 48.39
CA PHE A 81 14.02 -37.97 47.80
C PHE A 81 14.38 -36.80 48.75
N SER A 82 14.24 -36.99 50.06
CA SER A 82 14.82 -36.09 51.08
C SER A 82 16.12 -36.69 51.61
N GLU A 83 17.21 -35.92 51.63
CA GLU A 83 18.49 -36.37 52.19
C GLU A 83 18.47 -36.51 53.72
N LYS A 84 17.56 -35.80 54.40
CA LYS A 84 17.43 -35.81 55.87
C LYS A 84 16.03 -36.24 56.31
N PRO A 85 15.91 -37.09 57.35
CA PRO A 85 14.62 -37.41 57.96
C PRO A 85 14.04 -36.19 58.67
N ILE A 86 12.74 -35.99 58.53
CA ILE A 86 12.02 -34.96 59.28
C ILE A 86 11.82 -35.48 60.71
N SER A 87 12.31 -34.72 61.69
CA SER A 87 12.18 -35.08 63.10
C SER A 87 10.95 -34.39 63.69
N ALA A 88 10.08 -35.15 64.36
CA ALA A 88 8.89 -34.60 65.01
C ALA A 88 8.60 -35.31 66.32
N THR A 89 8.06 -34.60 67.31
CA THR A 89 7.51 -35.23 68.52
C THR A 89 5.99 -35.22 68.43
N ALA A 90 5.35 -36.33 68.79
CA ALA A 90 3.90 -36.48 68.69
C ALA A 90 3.29 -37.17 69.90
N GLN A 91 2.04 -36.82 70.18
CA GLN A 91 1.20 -37.47 71.17
C GLN A 91 0.33 -38.53 70.51
N VAL A 92 0.07 -39.61 71.26
CA VAL A 92 -0.76 -40.71 70.81
C VAL A 92 -2.23 -40.36 71.05
N ALA A 93 -2.97 -40.09 69.97
CA ALA A 93 -4.40 -39.79 70.06
C ALA A 93 -5.22 -41.07 70.31
N TRP A 94 -4.89 -42.14 69.58
CA TRP A 94 -5.53 -43.46 69.69
C TRP A 94 -4.63 -44.56 69.13
N ILE A 95 -4.84 -45.79 69.61
CA ILE A 95 -4.21 -47.02 69.08
C ILE A 95 -5.30 -48.08 68.91
N SER A 96 -5.22 -48.85 67.82
CA SER A 96 -6.17 -49.91 67.52
C SER A 96 -5.46 -51.11 66.88
N LYS A 97 -5.67 -52.31 67.43
CA LYS A 97 -5.17 -53.57 66.87
C LYS A 97 -6.13 -54.02 65.77
N ILE A 98 -5.64 -54.09 64.53
CA ILE A 98 -6.46 -54.42 63.34
C ILE A 98 -6.27 -55.89 62.93
N LYS A 99 -5.14 -56.51 63.26
CA LYS A 99 -4.91 -57.94 63.04
C LYS A 99 -4.39 -58.60 64.32
N GLN A 100 -5.12 -59.62 64.80
CA GLN A 100 -4.82 -60.30 66.06
C GLN A 100 -3.65 -61.28 65.93
N ASP A 101 -3.57 -62.03 64.82
CA ASP A 101 -2.55 -63.09 64.62
C ASP A 101 -1.22 -62.57 64.06
N TYR A 102 -0.12 -63.23 64.43
CA TYR A 102 1.22 -62.90 63.92
C TYR A 102 1.34 -63.12 62.39
N PRO A 103 1.89 -62.17 61.61
CA PRO A 103 2.33 -60.85 62.04
C PRO A 103 1.15 -59.94 62.42
N ASN A 104 1.18 -59.42 63.65
CA ASN A 104 0.11 -58.56 64.19
C ASN A 104 0.18 -57.18 63.53
N LYS A 105 -0.92 -56.43 63.54
CA LYS A 105 -0.96 -55.10 62.94
C LYS A 105 -1.72 -54.11 63.79
N PHE A 106 -1.09 -52.98 64.06
CA PHE A 106 -1.65 -51.86 64.79
C PHE A 106 -1.74 -50.61 63.92
N LEU A 107 -2.80 -49.84 64.15
CA LEU A 107 -2.94 -48.47 63.67
C LEU A 107 -2.81 -47.54 64.86
N ILE A 108 -1.95 -46.54 64.74
CA ILE A 108 -1.71 -45.54 65.77
C ILE A 108 -1.98 -44.17 65.17
N GLY A 109 -3.01 -43.50 65.65
CA GLY A 109 -3.26 -42.10 65.31
C GLY A 109 -2.45 -41.20 66.20
N ILE A 110 -1.65 -40.33 65.60
CA ILE A 110 -0.76 -39.41 66.31
C ILE A 110 -1.06 -37.96 65.92
N SER A 111 -0.86 -37.06 66.88
CA SER A 111 -0.93 -35.60 66.69
C SER A 111 0.43 -35.00 67.01
N TYR A 112 0.97 -34.17 66.11
CA TYR A 112 2.27 -33.53 66.31
C TYR A 112 2.18 -32.56 67.49
N GLU A 113 3.14 -32.67 68.40
CA GLU A 113 3.36 -31.70 69.47
C GLU A 113 4.40 -30.67 69.05
N THR A 114 5.49 -31.12 68.43
CA THR A 114 6.52 -30.25 67.85
C THR A 114 6.96 -30.76 66.49
N ILE A 115 6.83 -29.90 65.47
CA ILE A 115 7.35 -30.08 64.10
C ILE A 115 7.57 -28.69 63.49
N SER A 116 8.61 -28.52 62.67
CA SER A 116 8.82 -27.26 61.95
C SER A 116 7.68 -26.97 60.98
N ASP A 117 7.23 -25.71 60.91
CA ASP A 117 6.21 -25.26 59.95
C ASP A 117 6.63 -25.53 58.48
N VAL A 118 7.93 -25.43 58.19
CA VAL A 118 8.48 -25.68 56.86
C VAL A 118 8.37 -27.16 56.51
N GLU A 119 8.75 -28.03 57.43
CA GLU A 119 8.69 -29.49 57.26
C GLU A 119 7.24 -29.98 57.19
N ARG A 120 6.34 -29.43 58.01
CA ARG A 120 4.90 -29.71 57.95
C ARG A 120 4.32 -29.39 56.58
N LYS A 121 4.61 -28.18 56.06
CA LYS A 121 4.16 -27.77 54.71
C LYS A 121 4.77 -28.65 53.63
N HIS A 122 6.03 -29.06 53.78
CA HIS A 122 6.71 -29.94 52.84
C HIS A 122 5.99 -31.29 52.71
N ILE A 123 5.64 -31.94 53.83
CA ILE A 123 4.92 -33.22 53.81
C ILE A 123 3.55 -33.07 53.14
N LEU A 124 2.79 -32.01 53.46
CA LEU A 124 1.48 -31.74 52.87
C LEU A 124 1.54 -31.44 51.37
N ASN A 125 2.51 -30.64 50.93
CA ASN A 125 2.67 -30.28 49.52
C ASN A 125 3.07 -31.50 48.69
N TYR A 126 3.96 -32.33 49.23
CA TYR A 126 4.34 -33.59 48.61
C TYR A 126 3.14 -34.55 48.49
N ALA A 127 2.36 -34.70 49.55
CA ALA A 127 1.13 -35.49 49.57
C ALA A 127 0.10 -35.02 48.52
N LYS A 128 -0.10 -33.70 48.38
CA LYS A 128 -0.96 -33.12 47.35
C LYS A 128 -0.41 -33.36 45.94
N ALA A 129 0.91 -33.23 45.74
CA ALA A 129 1.56 -33.44 44.46
C ALA A 129 1.40 -34.89 43.97
N LEU A 130 1.59 -35.89 44.85
CA LEU A 130 1.41 -37.31 44.51
C LEU A 130 -0.01 -37.63 44.01
N ARG A 131 -1.02 -36.92 44.52
CA ARG A 131 -2.42 -37.09 44.08
C ARG A 131 -2.72 -36.44 42.73
N LEU A 132 -2.09 -35.29 42.42
CA LEU A 132 -2.36 -34.53 41.20
C LEU A 132 -1.53 -34.99 39.99
N ARG A 133 -0.27 -35.41 40.19
CA ARG A 133 0.67 -35.78 39.12
C ARG A 133 0.11 -36.74 38.06
N PRO A 134 -0.51 -37.89 38.39
CA PRO A 134 -1.00 -38.82 37.36
C PRO A 134 -2.11 -38.22 36.47
N LYS A 135 -2.94 -37.32 37.02
CA LYS A 135 -3.98 -36.62 36.25
C LYS A 135 -3.37 -35.60 35.28
N LEU A 136 -2.35 -34.87 35.71
CA LEU A 136 -1.65 -33.90 34.88
C LEU A 136 -0.88 -34.58 33.74
N ILE A 137 -0.22 -35.71 34.01
CA ILE A 137 0.48 -36.50 32.99
C ILE A 137 -0.51 -37.03 31.95
N ALA A 138 -1.64 -37.60 32.37
CA ALA A 138 -2.68 -38.07 31.46
C ALA A 138 -3.24 -36.94 30.57
N ALA A 139 -3.50 -35.76 31.15
CA ALA A 139 -3.96 -34.60 30.38
C ALA A 139 -2.92 -34.14 29.34
N ALA A 140 -1.63 -34.10 29.71
CA ALA A 140 -0.56 -33.74 28.79
C ALA A 140 -0.44 -34.71 27.61
N ILE A 141 -0.59 -36.03 27.86
CA ILE A 141 -0.58 -37.05 26.80
C ILE A 141 -1.75 -36.85 25.83
N VAL A 142 -2.95 -36.57 26.33
CA VAL A 142 -4.13 -36.32 25.48
C VAL A 142 -3.93 -35.05 24.64
N ILE A 143 -3.43 -33.97 25.23
CA ILE A 143 -3.12 -32.72 24.50
C ILE A 143 -2.09 -32.98 23.40
N LEU A 144 -1.04 -33.75 23.70
CA LEU A 144 -0.01 -34.10 22.72
C LEU A 144 -0.58 -34.96 21.59
N ALA A 145 -1.44 -35.95 21.89
CA ALA A 145 -2.07 -36.79 20.89
C ALA A 145 -3.00 -35.98 19.96
N ILE A 146 -3.75 -35.03 20.51
CA ILE A 146 -4.58 -34.10 19.73
C ILE A 146 -3.68 -33.25 18.83
N ALA A 147 -2.60 -32.67 19.38
CA ALA A 147 -1.67 -31.84 18.61
C ALA A 147 -1.04 -32.62 17.43
N VAL A 148 -0.62 -33.86 17.66
CA VAL A 148 -0.07 -34.74 16.62
C VAL A 148 -1.12 -35.08 15.56
N ALA A 149 -2.35 -35.42 15.96
CA ALA A 149 -3.44 -35.69 15.03
C ALA A 149 -3.79 -34.46 14.17
N THR A 150 -3.90 -33.28 14.80
CA THR A 150 -4.15 -32.02 14.07
C THR A 150 -3.01 -31.68 13.12
N SER A 151 -1.77 -31.88 13.54
CA SER A 151 -0.59 -31.64 12.69
C SER A 151 -0.55 -32.58 11.50
N SER A 152 -0.84 -33.87 11.71
CA SER A 152 -0.91 -34.87 10.64
C SER A 152 -1.99 -34.52 9.59
N VAL A 153 -3.19 -34.13 10.03
CA VAL A 153 -4.26 -33.68 9.13
C VAL A 153 -3.84 -32.44 8.33
N LEU A 154 -3.19 -31.47 8.97
CA LEU A 154 -2.70 -30.26 8.31
C LEU A 154 -1.60 -30.59 7.28
N VAL A 155 -0.70 -31.52 7.57
CA VAL A 155 0.35 -31.97 6.65
C VAL A 155 -0.25 -32.70 5.45
N SER A 156 -1.16 -33.66 5.66
CA SER A 156 -1.82 -34.37 4.56
C SER A 156 -2.64 -33.44 3.67
N LYS A 157 -3.31 -32.43 4.24
CA LYS A 157 -4.01 -31.40 3.47
C LYS A 157 -3.04 -30.56 2.63
N LYS A 158 -1.88 -30.19 3.18
CA LYS A 158 -0.82 -29.46 2.45
C LYS A 158 -0.23 -30.30 1.30
N GLU A 159 -0.01 -31.59 1.51
CA GLU A 159 0.51 -32.49 0.47
C GLU A 159 -0.47 -32.72 -0.67
N ALA A 160 -1.77 -32.85 -0.37
CA ALA A 160 -2.81 -32.95 -1.39
C ALA A 160 -2.87 -31.68 -2.25
N LEU A 161 -2.86 -30.49 -1.62
CA LEU A 161 -2.82 -29.20 -2.31
C LEU A 161 -1.55 -29.04 -3.15
N ARG A 162 -0.41 -29.54 -2.68
CA ARG A 162 0.86 -29.49 -3.43
C ARG A 162 0.82 -30.34 -4.69
N ARG A 163 0.33 -31.58 -4.62
CA ARG A 163 0.21 -32.46 -5.80
C ARG A 163 -0.76 -31.90 -6.83
N GLU A 164 -1.82 -31.24 -6.37
CA GLU A 164 -2.77 -30.57 -7.26
C GLU A 164 -2.14 -29.35 -7.94
N ALA A 165 -1.35 -28.55 -7.21
CA ALA A 165 -0.59 -27.44 -7.77
C ALA A 165 0.45 -27.88 -8.81
N GLU A 166 1.15 -29.00 -8.56
CA GLU A 166 2.13 -29.58 -9.49
C GLU A 166 1.47 -30.02 -10.81
N ARG A 167 0.32 -30.70 -10.76
CA ARG A 167 -0.44 -31.06 -11.98
C ARG A 167 -0.88 -29.84 -12.80
N ARG A 168 -1.25 -28.74 -12.13
CA ARG A 168 -1.64 -27.47 -12.78
C ARG A 168 -0.49 -26.81 -13.52
N ILE A 169 0.72 -26.84 -12.95
CA ILE A 169 1.90 -26.27 -13.61
C ILE A 169 2.23 -27.05 -14.90
N VAL A 170 2.12 -28.37 -14.85
CA VAL A 170 2.38 -29.24 -16.02
C VAL A 170 1.40 -28.98 -17.16
N LEU A 171 0.10 -28.84 -16.89
CA LEU A 171 -0.91 -28.54 -17.92
C LEU A 171 -0.69 -27.17 -18.58
N ILE A 172 -0.38 -26.15 -17.79
CA ILE A 172 -0.08 -24.80 -18.29
C ILE A 172 1.19 -24.80 -19.16
N GLU A 173 2.21 -25.58 -18.79
CA GLU A 173 3.43 -25.72 -19.60
C GLU A 173 3.20 -26.46 -20.92
N GLN A 174 2.29 -27.44 -20.95
CA GLN A 174 1.90 -28.12 -22.19
C GLN A 174 1.18 -27.18 -23.16
N GLU A 175 0.25 -26.35 -22.66
CA GLU A 175 -0.49 -25.43 -23.51
C GLU A 175 0.38 -24.26 -24.00
N ARG A 176 1.30 -23.78 -23.16
CA ARG A 176 2.36 -22.85 -23.60
C ARG A 176 3.18 -23.45 -24.73
N GLY A 177 3.60 -24.72 -24.60
CA GLY A 177 4.39 -25.41 -25.63
C GLY A 177 3.68 -25.45 -26.98
N LYS A 178 2.38 -25.78 -27.01
CA LYS A 178 1.58 -25.79 -28.25
C LYS A 178 1.48 -24.41 -28.89
N LEU A 179 1.21 -23.37 -28.10
CA LEU A 179 1.12 -22.00 -28.60
C LEU A 179 2.45 -21.47 -29.12
N THR A 180 3.57 -21.82 -28.48
CA THR A 180 4.92 -21.47 -28.97
C THR A 180 5.21 -22.17 -30.31
N GLU A 181 4.85 -23.44 -30.46
CA GLU A 181 5.03 -24.17 -31.72
C GLU A 181 4.19 -23.58 -32.87
N GLU A 182 2.96 -23.16 -32.60
CA GLU A 182 2.12 -22.46 -33.58
C GLU A 182 2.69 -21.08 -33.97
N LEU A 183 3.27 -20.36 -33.00
CA LEU A 183 3.91 -19.07 -33.25
C LEU A 183 5.16 -19.22 -34.15
N GLU A 184 5.98 -20.25 -33.91
CA GLU A 184 7.14 -20.55 -34.76
C GLU A 184 6.74 -20.88 -36.20
N LYS A 185 5.67 -21.69 -36.39
CA LYS A 185 5.13 -21.99 -37.72
C LYS A 185 4.65 -20.72 -38.45
N LEU A 186 3.99 -19.81 -37.74
CA LEU A 186 3.56 -18.53 -38.30
C LEU A 186 4.73 -17.61 -38.65
N GLN A 187 5.80 -17.62 -37.85
CA GLN A 187 7.02 -16.86 -38.16
C GLN A 187 7.69 -17.39 -39.43
N GLN A 188 7.81 -18.71 -39.58
CA GLN A 188 8.35 -19.32 -40.80
C GLN A 188 7.52 -18.95 -42.04
N SER A 189 6.19 -19.08 -41.95
CA SER A 189 5.29 -18.72 -43.05
C SER A 189 5.38 -17.23 -43.42
N ARG A 190 5.53 -16.34 -42.43
CA ARG A 190 5.75 -14.92 -42.66
C ARG A 190 7.06 -14.65 -43.40
N SER A 191 8.17 -15.27 -42.99
CA SER A 191 9.46 -15.11 -43.65
C SER A 191 9.45 -15.60 -45.10
N GLU A 192 8.75 -16.71 -45.39
CA GLU A 192 8.55 -17.19 -46.76
C GLU A 192 7.75 -16.21 -47.62
N LEU A 193 6.72 -15.58 -47.07
CA LEU A 193 5.91 -14.57 -47.77
C LEU A 193 6.71 -13.27 -47.99
N GLU A 194 7.52 -12.84 -47.02
CA GLU A 194 8.41 -11.67 -47.16
C GLU A 194 9.47 -11.89 -48.26
N LEU A 195 10.04 -13.10 -48.35
CA LEU A 195 10.96 -13.47 -49.43
C LEU A 195 10.30 -13.45 -50.81
N LYS A 196 9.08 -13.99 -50.92
CA LYS A 196 8.29 -13.93 -52.17
C LYS A 196 7.98 -12.48 -52.56
N LEU A 197 7.57 -11.65 -51.59
CA LEU A 197 7.27 -10.24 -51.81
C LEU A 197 8.50 -9.47 -52.31
N ALA A 198 9.68 -9.71 -51.74
CA ALA A 198 10.92 -9.08 -52.18
C ALA A 198 11.25 -9.44 -53.65
N GLY A 199 11.08 -10.71 -54.04
CA GLY A 199 11.29 -11.14 -55.42
C GLY A 199 10.33 -10.48 -56.42
N PHE A 200 9.04 -10.36 -56.07
CA PHE A 200 8.05 -9.69 -56.92
C PHE A 200 8.26 -8.16 -57.00
N LEU A 201 8.80 -7.52 -55.95
CA LEU A 201 9.15 -6.10 -55.99
C LEU A 201 10.35 -5.83 -56.92
N GLU A 202 11.34 -6.73 -56.95
CA GLU A 202 12.47 -6.66 -57.87
C GLU A 202 12.02 -6.90 -59.32
N GLU A 203 11.12 -7.86 -59.55
CA GLU A 203 10.51 -8.10 -60.86
C GLU A 203 9.74 -6.86 -61.35
N ARG A 204 8.95 -6.22 -60.47
CA ARG A 204 8.23 -4.99 -60.76
C ARG A 204 9.17 -3.85 -61.16
N GLU A 205 10.24 -3.62 -60.39
CA GLU A 205 11.24 -2.58 -60.69
C GLU A 205 11.96 -2.85 -62.03
N GLY A 206 12.22 -4.13 -62.33
CA GLY A 206 12.76 -4.56 -63.62
C GLY A 206 11.81 -4.30 -64.79
N LEU A 207 10.50 -4.52 -64.61
CA LEU A 207 9.48 -4.22 -65.61
C LEU A 207 9.30 -2.71 -65.82
N GLU A 208 9.31 -1.91 -64.75
CA GLU A 208 9.24 -0.44 -64.83
C GLU A 208 10.41 0.15 -65.66
N LYS A 209 11.64 -0.33 -65.43
CA LYS A 209 12.82 0.07 -66.21
C LYS A 209 12.72 -0.34 -67.68
N LYS A 210 12.16 -1.52 -67.98
CA LYS A 210 11.93 -1.98 -69.37
C LYS A 210 10.88 -1.14 -70.09
N ILE A 211 9.82 -0.73 -69.39
CA ILE A 211 8.78 0.17 -69.93
C ILE A 211 9.38 1.53 -70.25
N GLU A 212 10.21 2.08 -69.36
CA GLU A 212 10.88 3.37 -69.58
C GLU A 212 11.78 3.33 -70.84
N LEU A 213 12.55 2.26 -71.02
CA LEU A 213 13.39 2.05 -72.20
C LEU A 213 12.56 1.86 -73.48
N ALA A 214 11.47 1.09 -73.43
CA ALA A 214 10.59 0.87 -74.58
C ALA A 214 9.85 2.16 -75.02
N ARG A 215 9.50 3.03 -74.07
CA ARG A 215 8.95 4.36 -74.33
C ARG A 215 9.98 5.29 -74.97
N ALA A 216 11.23 5.27 -74.50
CA ALA A 216 12.32 6.06 -75.07
C ALA A 216 12.65 5.66 -76.52
N GLU A 217 12.48 4.38 -76.86
CA GLU A 217 12.71 3.84 -78.22
C GLU A 217 11.46 3.88 -79.12
N ALA A 218 10.35 4.49 -78.67
CA ALA A 218 9.11 4.64 -79.41
C ALA A 218 8.52 3.31 -79.96
N ARG A 219 8.54 2.24 -79.15
CA ARG A 219 7.94 0.92 -79.47
C ARG A 219 6.60 0.72 -78.76
N PRO A 220 5.47 1.18 -79.32
CA PRO A 220 4.18 1.24 -78.63
C PRO A 220 3.59 -0.14 -78.30
N ASP A 221 3.79 -1.15 -79.15
CA ASP A 221 3.26 -2.51 -78.91
C ASP A 221 3.98 -3.21 -77.74
N ASP A 222 5.28 -2.97 -77.57
CA ASP A 222 6.09 -3.50 -76.46
C ASP A 222 5.70 -2.84 -75.13
N VAL A 223 5.37 -1.54 -75.15
CA VAL A 223 4.93 -0.79 -73.97
C VAL A 223 3.60 -1.34 -73.44
N LEU A 224 2.61 -1.57 -74.31
CA LEU A 224 1.30 -2.08 -73.89
C LEU A 224 1.39 -3.48 -73.26
N LYS A 225 2.24 -4.34 -73.83
CA LYS A 225 2.48 -5.68 -73.30
C LYS A 225 3.15 -5.64 -71.93
N LEU A 226 4.21 -4.83 -71.78
CA LEU A 226 4.93 -4.68 -70.51
C LEU A 226 4.09 -4.01 -69.42
N GLU A 227 3.21 -3.06 -69.78
CA GLU A 227 2.25 -2.46 -68.85
C GLU A 227 1.23 -3.47 -68.34
N THR A 228 0.82 -4.43 -69.18
CA THR A 228 -0.06 -5.53 -68.76
C THR A 228 0.66 -6.48 -67.80
N GLU A 229 1.91 -6.85 -68.11
CA GLU A 229 2.75 -7.68 -67.21
C GLU A 229 3.05 -6.96 -65.87
N LEU A 230 3.23 -5.63 -65.90
CA LEU A 230 3.40 -4.82 -64.70
C LEU A 230 2.12 -4.80 -63.83
N ALA A 231 0.94 -4.69 -64.45
CA ALA A 231 -0.33 -4.74 -63.74
C ALA A 231 -0.54 -6.10 -63.05
N GLU A 232 -0.23 -7.20 -63.73
CA GLU A 232 -0.29 -8.55 -63.13
C GLU A 232 0.71 -8.72 -61.97
N ALA A 233 1.90 -8.12 -62.07
CA ALA A 233 2.88 -8.12 -60.98
C ALA A 233 2.40 -7.27 -59.77
N GLN A 234 1.73 -6.14 -60.03
CA GLN A 234 1.12 -5.30 -59.00
C GLN A 234 0.00 -6.04 -58.25
N ASP A 235 -0.87 -6.76 -58.96
CA ASP A 235 -1.94 -7.56 -58.35
C ASP A 235 -1.38 -8.66 -57.43
N LYS A 236 -0.28 -9.32 -57.84
CA LYS A 236 0.41 -10.33 -57.01
C LYS A 236 1.03 -9.74 -55.75
N VAL A 237 1.63 -8.54 -55.86
CA VAL A 237 2.18 -7.80 -54.71
C VAL A 237 1.06 -7.41 -53.74
N GLU A 238 -0.10 -6.98 -54.24
CA GLU A 238 -1.25 -6.64 -53.41
C GLU A 238 -1.82 -7.87 -52.66
N GLU A 239 -1.97 -9.01 -53.35
CA GLU A 239 -2.44 -10.24 -52.73
C GLU A 239 -1.46 -10.79 -51.68
N LEU A 240 -0.14 -10.71 -51.93
CA LEU A 240 0.88 -11.09 -50.94
C LEU A 240 0.84 -10.18 -49.70
N ASN A 241 0.69 -8.87 -49.88
CA ASN A 241 0.53 -7.94 -48.76
C ASN A 241 -0.72 -8.23 -47.92
N LYS A 242 -1.82 -8.64 -48.56
CA LYS A 242 -3.06 -9.05 -47.89
C LYS A 242 -2.87 -10.34 -47.08
N GLN A 243 -2.12 -11.31 -47.61
CA GLN A 243 -1.76 -12.52 -46.88
C GLN A 243 -0.84 -12.22 -45.69
N LEU A 244 0.15 -11.34 -45.88
CA LEU A 244 1.05 -10.90 -44.81
C LEU A 244 0.28 -10.21 -43.66
N SER A 245 -0.71 -9.39 -43.99
CA SER A 245 -1.59 -8.72 -43.01
C SER A 245 -2.41 -9.72 -42.19
N ARG A 246 -2.93 -10.79 -42.83
CA ARG A 246 -3.64 -11.88 -42.13
C ARG A 246 -2.72 -12.62 -41.15
N VAL A 247 -1.52 -13.00 -41.61
CA VAL A 247 -0.53 -13.68 -40.76
C VAL A 247 -0.09 -12.78 -39.60
N ALA A 248 0.06 -11.48 -39.82
CA ALA A 248 0.36 -10.52 -38.75
C ALA A 248 -0.78 -10.41 -37.72
N ALA A 249 -2.04 -10.41 -38.17
CA ALA A 249 -3.21 -10.37 -37.29
C ALA A 249 -3.34 -11.65 -36.44
N ASP A 250 -3.08 -12.82 -37.05
CA ASP A 250 -3.08 -14.09 -36.32
C ASP A 250 -1.93 -14.16 -35.31
N LYS A 251 -0.73 -13.68 -35.66
CA LYS A 251 0.39 -13.57 -34.72
C LYS A 251 0.03 -12.76 -33.47
N VAL A 252 -0.54 -11.56 -33.64
CA VAL A 252 -0.97 -10.71 -32.52
C VAL A 252 -2.01 -11.42 -31.65
N LYS A 253 -2.97 -12.13 -32.27
CA LYS A 253 -3.98 -12.92 -31.56
C LYS A 253 -3.36 -14.01 -30.68
N PHE A 254 -2.34 -14.73 -31.18
CA PHE A 254 -1.67 -15.78 -30.41
C PHE A 254 -0.75 -15.21 -29.31
N GLU A 255 -0.07 -14.08 -29.56
CA GLU A 255 0.72 -13.36 -28.54
C GLU A 255 -0.15 -12.85 -27.39
N ASP A 256 -1.34 -12.31 -27.68
CA ASP A 256 -2.31 -11.88 -26.67
C ASP A 256 -2.85 -13.07 -25.85
N GLN A 257 -3.08 -14.23 -26.49
CA GLN A 257 -3.48 -15.44 -25.79
C GLN A 257 -2.39 -15.96 -24.86
N LEU A 258 -1.12 -15.89 -25.29
CA LEU A 258 0.04 -16.26 -24.47
C LEU A 258 0.17 -15.35 -23.24
N LYS A 259 0.04 -14.03 -23.44
CA LYS A 259 0.10 -13.04 -22.36
C LYS A 259 -1.04 -13.22 -21.35
N ALA A 260 -2.26 -13.46 -21.82
CA ALA A 260 -3.40 -13.74 -20.94
C ALA A 260 -3.20 -15.03 -20.13
N LEU A 261 -2.57 -16.05 -20.72
CA LEU A 261 -2.26 -17.32 -20.06
C LEU A 261 -1.17 -17.16 -19.00
N GLU A 262 -0.17 -16.30 -19.24
CA GLU A 262 0.85 -15.92 -18.25
C GLU A 262 0.24 -15.14 -17.06
N GLU A 263 -0.66 -14.20 -17.32
CA GLU A 263 -1.39 -13.47 -16.28
C GLU A 263 -2.29 -14.39 -15.44
N ILE A 264 -2.95 -15.36 -16.08
CA ILE A 264 -3.79 -16.35 -15.38
C ILE A 264 -2.94 -17.33 -14.57
N LYS A 265 -1.76 -17.74 -15.07
CA LYS A 265 -0.75 -18.53 -14.32
C LYS A 265 -0.31 -17.78 -13.06
N ALA A 266 -0.14 -16.47 -13.14
CA ALA A 266 0.19 -15.63 -11.99
C ALA A 266 -0.98 -15.50 -10.99
N ALA A 267 -2.23 -15.53 -11.46
CA ALA A 267 -3.42 -15.22 -10.66
C ALA A 267 -4.10 -16.40 -9.92
N LYS A 268 -3.88 -17.66 -10.33
CA LYS A 268 -4.46 -18.89 -9.71
C LYS A 268 -5.98 -18.78 -9.39
N PRO A 269 -6.86 -18.68 -10.41
CA PRO A 269 -8.29 -18.44 -10.20
C PRO A 269 -9.03 -19.64 -9.57
N VAL A 270 -10.09 -19.34 -8.81
CA VAL A 270 -10.91 -20.32 -8.08
C VAL A 270 -12.39 -20.06 -8.38
N LYS A 271 -13.15 -21.14 -8.54
CA LYS A 271 -14.61 -21.13 -8.73
C LYS A 271 -15.30 -21.18 -7.38
N VAL A 272 -16.10 -20.16 -7.08
CA VAL A 272 -16.89 -20.05 -5.85
C VAL A 272 -18.36 -20.23 -6.21
N ALA A 273 -18.94 -21.36 -5.81
CA ALA A 273 -20.36 -21.65 -5.98
C ALA A 273 -21.15 -21.09 -4.80
N LEU A 274 -22.24 -20.36 -5.07
CA LEU A 274 -23.09 -19.76 -4.05
C LEU A 274 -24.21 -20.72 -3.62
N ALA A 275 -24.57 -20.70 -2.33
CA ALA A 275 -25.57 -21.59 -1.73
C ALA A 275 -26.99 -21.42 -2.31
N LYS A 276 -27.30 -20.25 -2.90
CA LYS A 276 -28.59 -19.94 -3.53
C LYS A 276 -28.60 -20.10 -5.05
N GLY A 277 -27.56 -20.72 -5.63
CA GLY A 277 -27.33 -20.77 -7.06
C GLY A 277 -26.59 -19.54 -7.57
N GLY A 278 -25.67 -19.74 -8.52
CA GLY A 278 -24.75 -18.73 -9.04
C GLY A 278 -23.29 -19.13 -8.85
N VAL A 279 -22.44 -18.76 -9.81
CA VAL A 279 -21.01 -19.08 -9.83
C VAL A 279 -20.21 -17.79 -9.96
N VAL A 280 -19.24 -17.60 -9.08
CA VAL A 280 -18.30 -16.48 -9.11
C VAL A 280 -16.91 -17.04 -9.33
N ILE A 281 -16.23 -16.65 -10.41
CA ILE A 281 -14.85 -17.10 -10.69
C ILE A 281 -13.90 -15.93 -10.49
N GLY A 282 -12.93 -16.09 -9.58
CA GLY A 282 -12.01 -15.01 -9.21
C GLY A 282 -10.86 -15.49 -8.32
N LYS A 283 -10.03 -14.56 -7.83
CA LYS A 283 -8.93 -14.86 -6.92
C LYS A 283 -9.39 -14.65 -5.49
N VAL A 284 -9.23 -15.64 -4.62
CA VAL A 284 -9.52 -15.45 -3.18
C VAL A 284 -8.43 -14.56 -2.59
N ALA A 285 -8.76 -13.31 -2.29
CA ALA A 285 -7.84 -12.32 -1.76
C ALA A 285 -7.72 -12.39 -0.23
N LEU A 286 -8.77 -12.81 0.46
CA LEU A 286 -8.80 -12.99 1.91
C LEU A 286 -9.84 -14.06 2.29
N GLU A 287 -9.48 -15.00 3.17
CA GLU A 287 -10.40 -15.98 3.74
C GLU A 287 -10.27 -15.91 5.27
N THR A 288 -11.36 -15.56 5.95
CA THR A 288 -11.50 -15.61 7.41
C THR A 288 -12.62 -16.56 7.80
N GLU A 289 -12.84 -16.79 9.10
CA GLU A 289 -13.93 -17.68 9.56
C GLU A 289 -15.32 -17.20 9.13
N ASP A 290 -15.51 -15.88 9.00
CA ASP A 290 -16.83 -15.28 8.71
C ASP A 290 -16.99 -14.80 7.25
N ILE A 291 -15.90 -14.45 6.57
CA ILE A 291 -15.95 -13.83 5.24
C ILE A 291 -14.89 -14.38 4.27
N VAL A 292 -15.27 -14.46 2.99
CA VAL A 292 -14.37 -14.75 1.88
C VAL A 292 -14.43 -13.58 0.90
N LYS A 293 -13.29 -12.94 0.67
CA LYS A 293 -13.12 -11.91 -0.35
C LYS A 293 -12.62 -12.54 -1.63
N VAL A 294 -13.45 -12.49 -2.66
CA VAL A 294 -13.13 -12.97 -4.01
C VAL A 294 -12.92 -11.75 -4.89
N GLU A 295 -11.69 -11.55 -5.29
CA GLU A 295 -11.27 -10.54 -6.26
C GLU A 295 -11.74 -11.00 -7.64
N VAL A 296 -12.70 -10.26 -8.19
CA VAL A 296 -13.25 -10.44 -9.54
C VAL A 296 -12.99 -9.19 -10.36
N ARG A 297 -13.37 -9.22 -11.64
CA ARG A 297 -13.12 -8.15 -12.61
C ARG A 297 -13.55 -6.74 -12.17
N ASP A 298 -14.68 -6.62 -11.47
CA ASP A 298 -15.29 -5.32 -11.09
C ASP A 298 -15.02 -4.93 -9.63
N GLY A 299 -14.04 -5.58 -8.98
CA GLY A 299 -13.62 -5.29 -7.62
C GLY A 299 -13.63 -6.53 -6.71
N VAL A 300 -13.61 -6.29 -5.41
CA VAL A 300 -13.55 -7.35 -4.40
C VAL A 300 -14.96 -7.66 -3.90
N ILE A 301 -15.50 -8.81 -4.29
CA ILE A 301 -16.77 -9.30 -3.74
C ILE A 301 -16.48 -9.88 -2.37
N THR A 302 -17.09 -9.32 -1.34
CA THR A 302 -17.07 -9.90 0.01
C THR A 302 -18.30 -10.79 0.18
N LEU A 303 -18.08 -12.09 0.28
CA LEU A 303 -19.11 -13.09 0.52
C LEU A 303 -19.04 -13.53 1.99
N ARG A 304 -20.19 -13.64 2.67
CA ARG A 304 -20.24 -14.29 3.98
C ARG A 304 -20.11 -15.80 3.81
N ARG A 305 -19.47 -16.49 4.76
CA ARG A 305 -19.14 -17.92 4.64
C ARG A 305 -20.37 -18.82 4.49
N ASP A 306 -21.49 -18.44 5.08
CA ASP A 306 -22.81 -19.09 4.97
C ASP A 306 -23.46 -18.96 3.58
N GLN A 307 -22.95 -18.06 2.73
CA GLN A 307 -23.44 -17.84 1.36
C GLN A 307 -22.69 -18.68 0.32
N ILE A 308 -21.64 -19.40 0.71
CA ILE A 308 -20.78 -20.17 -0.18
C ILE A 308 -21.07 -21.66 -0.02
N ALA A 309 -21.43 -22.33 -1.12
CA ALA A 309 -21.65 -23.77 -1.17
C ALA A 309 -20.34 -24.55 -1.30
N SER A 310 -19.46 -24.11 -2.20
CA SER A 310 -18.15 -24.74 -2.40
C SER A 310 -17.18 -23.78 -3.07
N ILE A 311 -15.90 -24.00 -2.80
CA ILE A 311 -14.79 -23.31 -3.47
C ILE A 311 -13.97 -24.41 -4.15
N THR A 312 -14.05 -24.49 -5.46
CA THR A 312 -13.41 -25.54 -6.27
C THR A 312 -12.52 -24.93 -7.35
N PRO A 313 -11.52 -25.67 -7.86
CA PRO A 313 -10.77 -25.23 -9.04
C PRO A 313 -11.72 -25.07 -10.24
N ALA A 314 -11.49 -24.05 -11.08
CA ALA A 314 -12.18 -23.93 -12.36
C ALA A 314 -11.75 -25.07 -13.31
N THR A 315 -12.66 -25.63 -14.10
CA THR A 315 -12.37 -26.73 -15.03
C THR A 315 -11.58 -26.24 -16.26
N GLU A 316 -10.96 -27.16 -17.01
CA GLU A 316 -10.21 -26.82 -18.25
C GLU A 316 -11.09 -26.02 -19.23
N GLU A 317 -12.34 -26.44 -19.43
CA GLU A 317 -13.31 -25.74 -20.29
C GLU A 317 -13.62 -24.33 -19.79
N GLU A 318 -13.76 -24.13 -18.48
CA GLU A 318 -14.03 -22.82 -17.86
C GLU A 318 -12.82 -21.89 -17.93
N ILE A 319 -11.60 -22.43 -17.79
CA ILE A 319 -10.37 -21.66 -17.95
C ILE A 319 -10.17 -21.27 -19.41
N THR A 320 -10.38 -22.20 -20.34
CA THR A 320 -10.32 -21.90 -21.79
C THR A 320 -11.39 -20.87 -22.19
N GLU A 321 -12.59 -20.96 -21.62
CA GLU A 321 -13.67 -19.99 -21.85
C GLU A 321 -13.31 -18.60 -21.28
N LEU A 322 -12.76 -18.54 -20.06
CA LEU A 322 -12.24 -17.31 -19.46
C LEU A 322 -11.08 -16.69 -20.24
N VAL A 323 -10.15 -17.50 -20.75
CA VAL A 323 -9.05 -17.05 -21.63
C VAL A 323 -9.62 -16.46 -22.93
N ARG A 324 -10.58 -17.15 -23.55
CA ARG A 324 -11.25 -16.67 -24.77
C ARG A 324 -12.05 -15.40 -24.51
N GLU A 325 -12.75 -15.31 -23.38
CA GLU A 325 -13.55 -14.15 -23.02
C GLU A 325 -12.65 -12.95 -22.71
N ARG A 326 -11.58 -13.15 -21.94
CA ARG A 326 -10.58 -12.12 -21.63
C ARG A 326 -9.87 -11.62 -22.89
N ALA A 327 -9.50 -12.51 -23.81
CA ALA A 327 -8.94 -12.13 -25.11
C ALA A 327 -9.96 -11.44 -26.03
N ARG A 328 -11.26 -11.77 -25.95
CA ARG A 328 -12.33 -11.03 -26.68
C ARG A 328 -12.56 -9.64 -26.08
N GLN A 329 -12.49 -9.50 -24.77
CA GLN A 329 -12.68 -8.24 -24.06
C GLN A 329 -11.48 -7.30 -24.23
N LEU A 330 -10.25 -7.83 -24.20
CA LEU A 330 -9.05 -7.06 -24.53
C LEU A 330 -9.13 -6.50 -25.96
N ARG A 331 -9.55 -7.33 -26.92
CA ARG A 331 -9.80 -6.89 -28.29
C ARG A 331 -10.92 -5.84 -28.39
N ARG A 332 -12.01 -5.97 -27.64
CA ARG A 332 -13.07 -4.94 -27.58
C ARG A 332 -12.56 -3.64 -26.96
N ALA A 333 -11.72 -3.71 -25.92
CA ALA A 333 -11.13 -2.54 -25.29
C ALA A 333 -10.15 -1.85 -26.23
N GLN A 334 -9.26 -2.60 -26.88
CA GLN A 334 -8.33 -2.11 -27.90
C GLN A 334 -9.07 -1.55 -29.12
N GLU A 335 -10.16 -2.18 -29.57
CA GLU A 335 -10.98 -1.67 -30.68
C GLU A 335 -11.74 -0.39 -30.26
N LEU A 336 -12.26 -0.33 -29.04
CA LEU A 336 -12.89 0.88 -28.51
C LEU A 336 -11.87 2.01 -28.35
N GLU A 337 -10.65 1.69 -27.91
CA GLU A 337 -9.55 2.61 -27.78
C GLU A 337 -9.04 3.07 -29.15
N ARG A 338 -8.95 2.15 -30.12
CA ARG A 338 -8.67 2.46 -31.52
C ARG A 338 -9.78 3.32 -32.13
N GLN A 339 -11.06 3.07 -31.84
CA GLN A 339 -12.16 3.92 -32.31
C GLN A 339 -12.20 5.27 -31.60
N ARG A 340 -11.83 5.33 -30.32
CA ARG A 340 -11.62 6.60 -29.59
C ARG A 340 -10.43 7.35 -30.16
N GLN A 341 -9.36 6.64 -30.55
CA GLN A 341 -8.19 7.21 -31.16
C GLN A 341 -8.49 7.69 -32.58
N LEU A 342 -9.21 6.92 -33.39
CA LEU A 342 -9.69 7.33 -34.71
C LEU A 342 -10.68 8.48 -34.62
N ARG A 343 -11.59 8.50 -33.63
CA ARG A 343 -12.45 9.68 -33.36
C ARG A 343 -11.65 10.86 -32.87
N ARG A 344 -10.62 10.66 -32.04
CA ARG A 344 -9.69 11.71 -31.60
C ARG A 344 -8.92 12.23 -32.80
N GLU A 345 -8.42 11.38 -33.68
CA GLU A 345 -7.71 11.72 -34.92
C GLU A 345 -8.64 12.37 -35.93
N GLU A 346 -9.92 11.99 -36.01
CA GLU A 346 -10.93 12.63 -36.85
C GLU A 346 -11.36 13.98 -36.27
N ILE A 347 -11.45 14.11 -34.94
CA ILE A 347 -11.65 15.39 -34.25
C ILE A 347 -10.42 16.28 -34.44
N ILE A 348 -9.21 15.73 -34.30
CA ILE A 348 -7.94 16.41 -34.53
C ILE A 348 -7.87 16.86 -35.99
N ARG A 349 -8.18 16.00 -36.95
CA ARG A 349 -8.22 16.33 -38.37
C ARG A 349 -9.30 17.36 -38.69
N LYS A 350 -10.48 17.30 -38.06
CA LYS A 350 -11.53 18.33 -38.17
C LYS A 350 -11.17 19.64 -37.46
N GLU A 351 -10.32 19.58 -36.43
CA GLU A 351 -9.75 20.75 -35.74
C GLU A 351 -8.53 21.33 -36.47
N GLU A 352 -7.80 20.52 -37.24
CA GLU A 352 -6.68 20.90 -38.12
C GLU A 352 -7.19 21.45 -39.46
N GLU A 353 -8.24 20.85 -40.04
CA GLU A 353 -8.98 21.37 -41.20
C GLU A 353 -9.76 22.66 -40.85
N LYS A 354 -10.07 22.89 -39.56
CA LYS A 354 -10.42 24.22 -39.06
C LYS A 354 -9.15 25.03 -38.84
N GLU A 355 -8.59 25.45 -39.96
CA GLU A 355 -7.39 26.27 -39.99
C GLU A 355 -7.48 27.45 -39.00
N ILE A 356 -6.37 27.59 -38.30
CA ILE A 356 -6.07 28.51 -37.22
C ILE A 356 -6.29 29.94 -37.70
N LYS A 357 -7.48 30.49 -37.44
CA LYS A 357 -7.51 31.91 -37.07
C LYS A 357 -6.75 31.99 -35.76
N LYS A 358 -5.55 32.58 -35.80
CA LYS A 358 -4.88 33.09 -34.59
C LYS A 358 -5.96 33.71 -33.72
N PRO A 359 -6.18 33.22 -32.48
CA PRO A 359 -7.12 33.86 -31.57
C PRO A 359 -6.79 35.34 -31.56
N SER A 360 -7.80 36.20 -31.69
CA SER A 360 -7.63 37.64 -31.58
C SER A 360 -6.79 37.91 -30.33
N ALA A 361 -5.58 38.40 -30.53
CA ALA A 361 -4.69 38.77 -29.46
C ALA A 361 -5.39 39.87 -28.66
N PHE A 362 -5.81 39.55 -27.43
CA PHE A 362 -6.23 40.59 -26.51
C PHE A 362 -5.05 41.53 -26.34
N THR A 363 -5.26 42.84 -26.51
CA THR A 363 -4.22 43.83 -26.23
C THR A 363 -3.95 43.83 -24.72
N VAL A 364 -2.94 43.08 -24.29
CA VAL A 364 -2.55 43.01 -22.88
C VAL A 364 -1.75 44.25 -22.52
N GLN A 365 -2.27 45.02 -21.56
CA GLN A 365 -1.55 46.15 -20.99
C GLN A 365 -0.48 45.64 -20.02
N ARG A 366 0.74 46.19 -20.06
CA ARG A 366 1.80 45.83 -19.10
C ARG A 366 1.57 46.41 -17.70
N ALA A 367 0.75 47.47 -17.61
CA ALA A 367 0.41 48.11 -16.35
C ALA A 367 -1.05 48.55 -16.31
N ILE A 368 -1.64 48.55 -15.12
CA ILE A 368 -2.99 49.00 -14.80
C ILE A 368 -2.97 49.90 -13.55
N SER A 369 -4.05 50.66 -13.32
CA SER A 369 -4.14 51.59 -12.19
C SER A 369 -4.44 50.91 -10.85
N GLU A 370 -5.11 49.77 -10.90
CA GLU A 370 -5.60 49.01 -9.75
C GLU A 370 -4.42 48.39 -8.96
N LYS A 371 -4.53 48.37 -7.63
CA LYS A 371 -3.51 47.84 -6.70
C LYS A 371 -3.94 46.50 -6.10
N GLY A 372 -3.00 45.76 -5.52
CA GLY A 372 -3.22 44.38 -5.05
C GLY A 372 -3.18 43.36 -6.19
N VAL A 373 -3.78 42.20 -5.98
CA VAL A 373 -3.85 41.12 -6.98
C VAL A 373 -5.14 41.26 -7.80
N VAL A 374 -5.00 41.53 -9.10
CA VAL A 374 -6.13 41.81 -9.98
C VAL A 374 -6.12 40.87 -11.18
N ILE A 375 -7.29 40.28 -11.47
CA ILE A 375 -7.50 39.47 -12.67
C ILE A 375 -8.18 40.32 -13.73
N LYS A 376 -7.54 40.49 -14.89
CA LYS A 376 -8.07 41.31 -15.99
C LYS A 376 -7.54 40.78 -17.32
N ASN A 377 -8.38 40.74 -18.36
CA ASN A 377 -7.99 40.32 -19.71
C ASN A 377 -7.26 38.96 -19.75
N ASN A 378 -7.73 37.97 -18.99
CA ASN A 378 -7.08 36.66 -18.84
C ASN A 378 -5.64 36.73 -18.31
N ARG A 379 -5.30 37.76 -17.54
CA ARG A 379 -3.99 37.93 -16.90
C ARG A 379 -4.10 38.24 -15.41
N ILE A 380 -2.96 38.07 -14.75
CA ILE A 380 -2.74 38.40 -13.35
C ILE A 380 -1.92 39.68 -13.31
N TYR A 381 -2.36 40.63 -12.49
CA TYR A 381 -1.64 41.85 -12.18
C TYR A 381 -1.37 41.91 -10.69
N VAL A 382 -0.17 42.32 -10.31
CA VAL A 382 0.23 42.56 -8.92
C VAL A 382 0.67 44.00 -8.79
N ASP A 383 -0.03 44.76 -7.94
CA ASP A 383 0.22 46.18 -7.66
C ASP A 383 0.29 47.07 -8.91
N GLY A 384 -0.54 46.72 -9.89
CA GLY A 384 -0.68 47.44 -11.15
C GLY A 384 0.30 47.01 -12.23
N SER A 385 1.18 46.03 -11.98
CA SER A 385 2.07 45.48 -13.00
C SER A 385 1.59 44.11 -13.45
N LEU A 386 1.71 43.81 -14.75
CA LEU A 386 1.53 42.46 -15.26
C LEU A 386 2.44 41.49 -14.47
N PHE A 387 1.93 40.32 -14.14
CA PHE A 387 2.64 39.34 -13.34
C PHE A 387 2.62 37.97 -14.02
N PHE A 388 3.75 37.61 -14.65
CA PHE A 388 4.00 36.28 -15.16
C PHE A 388 4.60 35.40 -14.07
N ILE A 389 3.94 34.27 -13.77
CA ILE A 389 4.39 33.33 -12.74
C ILE A 389 5.61 32.56 -13.25
N LYS A 390 6.74 32.74 -12.57
CA LYS A 390 7.98 31.97 -12.72
C LYS A 390 8.17 31.20 -11.43
N GLY A 391 7.49 30.06 -11.33
CA GLY A 391 7.29 29.37 -10.08
C GLY A 391 8.03 28.06 -9.92
N VAL A 392 8.09 27.59 -8.68
CA VAL A 392 8.55 26.25 -8.32
C VAL A 392 7.60 25.64 -7.29
N ALA A 393 7.37 24.34 -7.39
CA ALA A 393 6.64 23.57 -6.37
C ALA A 393 7.56 23.31 -5.16
N TYR A 394 7.01 23.47 -3.95
CA TYR A 394 7.78 23.45 -2.72
C TYR A 394 7.05 22.71 -1.59
N GLY A 395 7.55 21.53 -1.22
CA GLY A 395 7.11 20.75 -0.06
C GLY A 395 7.91 21.10 1.20
N THR A 396 7.23 21.25 2.35
CA THR A 396 7.88 21.59 3.63
C THR A 396 7.93 20.42 4.60
N ARG A 397 7.01 19.47 4.49
CA ARG A 397 6.86 18.34 5.44
C ARG A 397 8.15 17.56 5.71
N MET A 398 8.90 17.25 4.67
CA MET A 398 10.11 16.42 4.76
C MET A 398 11.27 17.21 5.38
N LEU A 399 11.46 18.45 4.95
CA LEU A 399 12.41 19.41 5.52
C LEU A 399 12.27 19.55 7.04
N LEU A 400 11.02 19.63 7.50
CA LEU A 400 10.73 19.71 8.93
C LEU A 400 11.12 18.42 9.66
N ALA A 401 10.88 17.26 9.05
CA ALA A 401 11.29 15.97 9.61
C ALA A 401 12.83 15.85 9.71
N GLU A 402 13.59 16.25 8.70
CA GLU A 402 15.07 16.26 8.74
C GLU A 402 15.62 17.10 9.90
N GLN A 403 15.00 18.24 10.15
CA GLN A 403 15.47 19.19 11.17
C GLN A 403 14.87 18.92 12.55
N GLY A 404 14.15 17.79 12.72
CA GLY A 404 13.47 17.45 13.97
C GLY A 404 12.44 18.49 14.41
N ALA A 405 11.92 19.27 13.46
CA ALA A 405 11.00 20.37 13.69
C ALA A 405 9.55 19.94 13.44
N LYS A 406 8.62 20.53 14.19
CA LYS A 406 7.18 20.42 13.91
C LYS A 406 6.77 21.65 13.11
N SER A 407 5.82 21.49 12.18
CA SER A 407 5.24 22.60 11.39
C SER A 407 4.78 23.77 12.27
N SER A 408 4.32 23.52 13.50
CA SER A 408 3.89 24.54 14.45
C SER A 408 5.01 25.35 15.13
N THR A 409 6.27 24.88 15.09
CA THR A 409 7.41 25.51 15.78
C THR A 409 8.71 25.21 15.00
N LEU A 410 9.09 26.13 14.11
CA LEU A 410 10.38 26.08 13.43
C LEU A 410 11.49 26.50 14.40
N ASN A 411 12.51 25.67 14.56
CA ASN A 411 13.74 26.08 15.24
C ASN A 411 14.62 26.92 14.29
N ASP A 412 15.59 27.66 14.84
CA ASP A 412 16.47 28.55 14.05
C ASP A 412 17.21 27.81 12.93
N LYS A 413 17.59 26.54 13.18
CA LYS A 413 18.27 25.70 12.19
C LYS A 413 17.37 25.42 10.98
N ALA A 414 16.11 25.05 11.22
CA ALA A 414 15.13 24.85 10.16
C ALA A 414 14.87 26.17 9.43
N LEU A 415 14.70 27.28 10.16
CA LEU A 415 14.43 28.58 9.53
C LEU A 415 15.56 29.04 8.61
N ASN A 416 16.83 28.91 9.05
CA ASN A 416 17.99 29.19 8.22
C ASN A 416 18.06 28.32 6.96
N PHE A 417 17.56 27.08 7.05
CA PHE A 417 17.48 26.19 5.91
C PHE A 417 16.50 26.71 4.85
N PHE A 418 15.27 27.04 5.27
CA PHE A 418 14.25 27.64 4.39
C PHE A 418 14.70 28.99 3.81
N GLU A 419 15.39 29.79 4.62
CA GLU A 419 15.95 31.07 4.19
C GLU A 419 16.98 30.91 3.06
N ASN A 420 17.86 29.90 3.14
CA ASN A 420 18.80 29.58 2.07
C ASN A 420 18.08 29.15 0.78
N ASP A 421 17.06 28.31 0.88
CA ASP A 421 16.23 27.92 -0.26
C ASP A 421 15.61 29.17 -0.92
N PHE A 422 15.00 30.07 -0.14
CA PHE A 422 14.31 31.24 -0.68
C PHE A 422 15.27 32.25 -1.30
N LYS A 423 16.46 32.41 -0.71
CA LYS A 423 17.55 33.19 -1.30
C LYS A 423 17.96 32.62 -2.67
N MET A 424 18.22 31.32 -2.73
CA MET A 424 18.59 30.65 -3.99
C MET A 424 17.48 30.74 -5.04
N MET A 425 16.22 30.61 -4.65
CA MET A 425 15.08 30.78 -5.55
C MET A 425 15.07 32.19 -6.16
N LYS A 426 15.24 33.23 -5.33
CA LYS A 426 15.26 34.61 -5.80
C LYS A 426 16.43 34.87 -6.75
N GLU A 427 17.61 34.35 -6.44
CA GLU A 427 18.80 34.43 -7.32
C GLU A 427 18.58 33.69 -8.65
N ALA A 428 17.82 32.60 -8.65
CA ALA A 428 17.43 31.86 -9.86
C ALA A 428 16.28 32.52 -10.65
N GLY A 429 15.85 33.73 -10.29
CA GLY A 429 14.78 34.45 -10.99
C GLY A 429 13.38 33.89 -10.75
N ILE A 430 13.22 32.97 -9.79
CA ILE A 430 11.92 32.48 -9.32
C ILE A 430 11.24 33.63 -8.57
N ASN A 431 9.96 33.85 -8.86
CA ASN A 431 9.17 34.90 -8.22
C ASN A 431 8.00 34.34 -7.39
N THR A 432 7.72 33.04 -7.51
CA THR A 432 6.56 32.42 -6.88
C THR A 432 6.89 31.01 -6.37
N ILE A 433 6.41 30.65 -5.18
CA ILE A 433 6.40 29.28 -4.68
C ILE A 433 4.95 28.78 -4.61
N ARG A 434 4.74 27.52 -5.00
CA ARG A 434 3.47 26.82 -4.78
C ARG A 434 3.69 25.74 -3.73
N THR A 435 2.80 25.67 -2.75
CA THR A 435 2.93 24.74 -1.63
C THR A 435 1.91 23.61 -1.70
N TYR A 436 2.17 22.52 -0.98
CA TYR A 436 1.24 21.39 -0.80
C TYR A 436 0.51 21.40 0.55
N GLU A 437 0.90 22.34 1.41
CA GLU A 437 0.29 22.59 2.71
C GLU A 437 0.37 24.08 3.06
N PRO A 438 -0.44 24.54 4.02
CA PRO A 438 -0.31 25.89 4.57
C PRO A 438 1.06 26.09 5.22
N LEU A 439 1.69 27.21 4.95
CA LEU A 439 2.99 27.54 5.51
C LEU A 439 2.86 28.10 6.93
N PRO A 440 3.82 27.83 7.82
CA PRO A 440 3.95 28.57 9.08
C PRO A 440 4.18 30.07 8.82
N ASP A 441 3.71 30.93 9.72
CA ASP A 441 3.84 32.39 9.60
C ASP A 441 5.29 32.85 9.33
N SER A 442 6.27 32.20 9.96
CA SER A 442 7.69 32.50 9.79
C SER A 442 8.21 32.23 8.37
N LEU A 443 7.65 31.24 7.66
CA LEU A 443 7.99 31.02 6.26
C LEU A 443 7.30 32.01 5.34
N LEU A 444 6.08 32.46 5.68
CA LEU A 444 5.44 33.55 4.95
C LEU A 444 6.21 34.87 5.12
N ASP A 445 6.74 35.13 6.31
CA ASP A 445 7.60 36.29 6.58
C ASP A 445 8.92 36.22 5.79
N LEU A 446 9.51 35.03 5.67
CA LEU A 446 10.66 34.82 4.79
C LEU A 446 10.30 35.04 3.31
N ALA A 447 9.14 34.55 2.86
CA ALA A 447 8.70 34.78 1.49
C ALA A 447 8.55 36.28 1.20
N GLU A 448 8.01 37.07 2.14
CA GLU A 448 7.99 38.54 2.04
C GLU A 448 9.39 39.14 2.00
N LYS A 449 10.29 38.70 2.88
CA LYS A 449 11.69 39.18 2.96
C LYS A 449 12.43 38.99 1.63
N TYR A 450 12.21 37.88 0.94
CA TYR A 450 12.84 37.57 -0.34
C TYR A 450 12.03 37.97 -1.57
N ASP A 451 10.91 38.68 -1.37
CA ASP A 451 10.00 39.09 -2.44
C ASP A 451 9.61 37.89 -3.34
N LEU A 452 9.20 36.81 -2.67
CA LEU A 452 8.58 35.63 -3.25
C LEU A 452 7.07 35.68 -2.99
N LYS A 453 6.32 35.43 -4.06
CA LYS A 453 4.88 35.24 -3.98
C LYS A 453 4.54 33.80 -3.61
N VAL A 454 3.41 33.59 -2.94
CA VAL A 454 2.98 32.27 -2.47
C VAL A 454 1.62 31.92 -3.05
N ILE A 455 1.55 30.77 -3.72
CA ILE A 455 0.32 30.06 -4.05
C ILE A 455 0.12 29.02 -2.96
N GLU A 456 -0.70 29.36 -1.95
CA GLU A 456 -0.81 28.55 -0.74
C GLU A 456 -1.91 27.50 -0.88
N GLN A 457 -1.56 26.22 -0.76
CA GLN A 457 -2.53 25.14 -0.65
C GLN A 457 -3.24 25.20 0.71
N LEU A 458 -4.55 25.39 0.67
CA LEU A 458 -5.37 25.50 1.89
C LEU A 458 -5.78 24.13 2.44
N VAL A 459 -6.25 23.26 1.56
CA VAL A 459 -6.83 21.95 1.92
C VAL A 459 -6.56 20.94 0.83
N TYR A 460 -6.61 19.65 1.18
CA TYR A 460 -6.32 18.56 0.24
C TYR A 460 -7.48 17.56 0.21
N PRO A 461 -8.60 17.86 -0.49
CA PRO A 461 -9.54 16.82 -0.89
C PRO A 461 -8.79 15.78 -1.74
N SER A 462 -9.14 14.50 -1.63
CA SER A 462 -8.47 13.42 -2.35
C SER A 462 -9.45 12.39 -2.90
N ALA A 463 -8.92 11.34 -3.55
CA ALA A 463 -9.70 10.18 -3.98
C ALA A 463 -10.44 9.48 -2.82
N ALA A 464 -9.94 9.62 -1.59
CA ALA A 464 -10.53 9.04 -0.40
C ALA A 464 -11.60 9.92 0.27
N THR A 465 -11.77 11.16 -0.17
CA THR A 465 -12.78 12.07 0.41
C THR A 465 -14.19 11.53 0.16
N ASP A 466 -14.97 11.39 1.23
CA ASP A 466 -16.38 10.99 1.13
C ASP A 466 -17.26 12.21 0.83
N TYR A 467 -17.63 12.37 -0.44
CA TYR A 467 -18.51 13.45 -0.89
C TYR A 467 -19.98 13.30 -0.47
N SER A 468 -20.33 12.20 0.22
CA SER A 468 -21.62 12.04 0.91
C SER A 468 -21.54 12.39 2.40
N SER A 469 -20.33 12.58 2.95
CA SER A 469 -20.11 12.86 4.37
C SER A 469 -20.17 14.35 4.69
N ASP A 470 -21.35 14.79 5.16
CA ASP A 470 -21.58 16.15 5.63
C ASP A 470 -20.53 16.64 6.66
N VAL A 471 -20.03 15.73 7.51
CA VAL A 471 -19.05 16.06 8.56
C VAL A 471 -17.67 16.30 7.96
N GLU A 472 -17.23 15.46 7.04
CA GLU A 472 -15.93 15.61 6.37
C GLU A 472 -15.89 16.87 5.51
N LEU A 473 -16.93 17.08 4.69
CA LEU A 473 -17.05 18.25 3.83
C LEU A 473 -17.09 19.57 4.62
N LYS A 474 -17.84 19.62 5.73
CA LYS A 474 -17.84 20.79 6.64
C LYS A 474 -16.47 21.02 7.27
N THR A 475 -15.75 19.95 7.61
CA THR A 475 -14.41 20.03 8.20
C THR A 475 -13.39 20.60 7.21
N LEU A 476 -13.35 20.09 5.98
CA LEU A 476 -12.51 20.62 4.90
C LEU A 476 -12.78 22.11 4.67
N LYS A 477 -14.05 22.50 4.52
CA LYS A 477 -14.44 23.91 4.32
C LYS A 477 -14.03 24.80 5.50
N ARG A 478 -14.21 24.34 6.75
CA ARG A 478 -13.79 25.08 7.94
C ARG A 478 -12.28 25.28 7.98
N ASN A 479 -11.50 24.21 7.72
CA ASN A 479 -10.04 24.28 7.74
C ASN A 479 -9.52 25.31 6.72
N ALA A 480 -10.05 25.28 5.48
CA ALA A 480 -9.70 26.26 4.46
C ALA A 480 -9.95 27.71 4.92
N VAL A 481 -11.12 27.96 5.52
CA VAL A 481 -11.50 29.30 6.04
C VAL A 481 -10.58 29.74 7.18
N GLU A 482 -10.21 28.85 8.10
CA GLU A 482 -9.34 29.18 9.22
C GLU A 482 -7.94 29.61 8.77
N ILE A 483 -7.39 28.94 7.75
CA ILE A 483 -6.09 29.30 7.17
C ILE A 483 -6.17 30.65 6.47
N VAL A 484 -7.19 30.90 5.65
CA VAL A 484 -7.39 32.21 5.00
C VAL A 484 -7.51 33.32 6.04
N LYS A 485 -8.26 33.11 7.13
CA LYS A 485 -8.35 34.10 8.22
C LYS A 485 -7.01 34.44 8.83
N ARG A 486 -6.11 33.46 8.93
CA ARG A 486 -4.76 33.64 9.49
C ARG A 486 -3.83 34.37 8.52
N HIS A 487 -3.85 34.00 7.23
CA HIS A 487 -2.81 34.42 6.29
C HIS A 487 -3.24 35.54 5.32
N LYS A 488 -4.53 35.93 5.26
CA LYS A 488 -5.01 36.95 4.32
C LYS A 488 -4.35 38.33 4.45
N ASP A 489 -3.70 38.65 5.56
CA ASP A 489 -3.02 39.93 5.72
C ASP A 489 -1.54 39.88 5.29
N LYS A 490 -1.02 38.69 4.93
CA LYS A 490 0.34 38.48 4.40
C LYS A 490 0.41 38.91 2.94
N LYS A 491 1.29 39.84 2.61
CA LYS A 491 1.49 40.44 1.27
C LYS A 491 2.15 39.49 0.27
N CYS A 492 2.85 38.46 0.76
CA CYS A 492 3.42 37.43 -0.09
C CYS A 492 2.36 36.52 -0.72
N ILE A 493 1.19 36.33 -0.10
CA ILE A 493 0.14 35.48 -0.68
C ILE A 493 -0.37 36.10 -1.98
N LEU A 494 -0.18 35.37 -3.08
CA LEU A 494 -0.64 35.73 -4.41
C LEU A 494 -2.04 35.18 -4.67
N MET A 495 -2.29 33.91 -4.32
CA MET A 495 -3.58 33.26 -4.54
C MET A 495 -3.76 32.04 -3.64
N TRP A 496 -5.01 31.65 -3.46
CA TRP A 496 -5.41 30.49 -2.66
C TRP A 496 -5.62 29.26 -3.53
N LEU A 497 -5.04 28.11 -3.16
CA LEU A 497 -5.16 26.87 -3.93
C LEU A 497 -5.96 25.82 -3.14
N ILE A 498 -7.04 25.31 -3.73
CA ILE A 498 -8.06 24.56 -2.97
C ILE A 498 -8.12 23.05 -3.25
N TRP A 499 -7.36 22.55 -4.24
CA TRP A 499 -7.10 21.13 -4.44
C TRP A 499 -5.87 20.91 -5.33
N ASN A 500 -5.33 19.70 -5.29
CA ASN A 500 -4.26 19.20 -6.16
C ASN A 500 -4.74 17.97 -6.94
N ASP A 501 -4.19 17.75 -8.13
CA ASP A 501 -4.41 16.56 -8.94
C ASP A 501 -5.87 16.21 -9.25
N ALA A 502 -6.76 17.20 -9.32
CA ALA A 502 -8.17 16.91 -9.54
C ALA A 502 -8.51 16.66 -11.02
N PRO A 503 -9.39 15.70 -11.30
CA PRO A 503 -10.00 14.78 -10.35
C PRO A 503 -9.01 13.70 -9.90
N PHE A 504 -8.88 13.51 -8.59
CA PHE A 504 -7.80 12.77 -7.91
C PHE A 504 -7.57 11.35 -8.46
N ILE A 505 -6.50 11.13 -9.25
CA ILE A 505 -6.32 9.88 -10.03
C ILE A 505 -5.28 8.89 -9.50
N TYR A 506 -4.38 9.28 -8.57
CA TYR A 506 -3.18 8.48 -8.27
C TYR A 506 -3.33 7.46 -7.12
N GLU A 507 -4.45 7.46 -6.36
CA GLU A 507 -4.65 6.56 -5.22
C GLU A 507 -5.69 5.44 -5.49
N SER A 508 -5.66 4.36 -4.69
CA SER A 508 -6.44 3.12 -4.88
C SER A 508 -7.97 3.28 -4.91
N ALA A 509 -8.49 4.44 -4.52
CA ALA A 509 -9.91 4.82 -4.61
C ALA A 509 -10.28 5.60 -5.88
N GLY A 510 -9.28 6.04 -6.68
CA GLY A 510 -9.47 6.67 -7.98
C GLY A 510 -10.29 7.96 -8.01
N ASN A 511 -10.53 8.45 -9.22
CA ASN A 511 -11.32 9.65 -9.50
C ASN A 511 -12.70 9.58 -8.80
N PRO A 512 -13.11 10.57 -7.98
CA PRO A 512 -14.39 10.53 -7.26
C PRO A 512 -15.60 10.73 -8.17
N ILE A 513 -15.41 11.22 -9.40
CA ILE A 513 -16.49 11.57 -10.33
C ILE A 513 -17.33 10.36 -10.75
N PRO A 514 -16.75 9.21 -11.15
CA PRO A 514 -17.51 7.98 -11.37
C PRO A 514 -18.38 7.53 -10.19
N HIS A 515 -17.98 7.85 -8.94
CA HIS A 515 -18.70 7.40 -7.76
C HIS A 515 -19.79 8.37 -7.29
N TYR A 516 -19.49 9.67 -7.23
CA TYR A 516 -20.38 10.69 -6.69
C TYR A 516 -21.04 11.58 -7.76
N GLY A 517 -20.52 11.55 -9.00
CA GLY A 517 -20.94 12.41 -10.09
C GLY A 517 -20.20 13.76 -10.12
N PHE A 518 -20.00 14.29 -11.33
CA PHE A 518 -19.29 15.56 -11.55
C PHE A 518 -19.93 16.72 -10.78
N GLU A 519 -21.26 16.83 -10.79
CA GLU A 519 -21.98 17.93 -10.15
C GLU A 519 -21.79 17.95 -8.64
N ALA A 520 -21.84 16.80 -7.97
CA ALA A 520 -21.66 16.72 -6.52
C ALA A 520 -20.27 17.21 -6.11
N VAL A 521 -19.23 16.70 -6.77
CA VAL A 521 -17.83 17.09 -6.52
C VAL A 521 -17.63 18.58 -6.84
N ASN A 522 -18.08 19.03 -8.02
CA ASN A 522 -17.92 20.42 -8.47
C ASN A 522 -18.68 21.43 -7.59
N ASN A 523 -19.87 21.08 -7.10
CA ASN A 523 -20.65 21.94 -6.21
C ASN A 523 -19.98 22.07 -4.84
N PHE A 524 -19.46 20.98 -4.27
CA PHE A 524 -18.70 21.07 -3.02
C PHE A 524 -17.45 21.96 -3.18
N MET A 525 -16.71 21.79 -4.27
CA MET A 525 -15.57 22.64 -4.58
C MET A 525 -15.97 24.13 -4.71
N LYS A 526 -17.15 24.40 -5.30
CA LYS A 526 -17.72 25.75 -5.35
C LYS A 526 -18.09 26.28 -3.96
N GLU A 527 -18.56 25.45 -3.05
CA GLU A 527 -18.81 25.87 -1.66
C GLU A 527 -17.54 26.31 -0.94
N ILE A 528 -16.44 25.58 -1.10
CA ILE A 528 -15.13 25.97 -0.56
C ILE A 528 -14.71 27.31 -1.15
N TYR A 529 -14.78 27.47 -2.48
CA TYR A 529 -14.48 28.72 -3.17
C TYR A 529 -15.30 29.89 -2.58
N LEU A 530 -16.63 29.74 -2.48
CA LEU A 530 -17.50 30.80 -1.97
C LEU A 530 -17.21 31.13 -0.49
N ALA A 531 -16.89 30.14 0.32
CA ALA A 531 -16.50 30.34 1.72
C ALA A 531 -15.19 31.14 1.82
N ILE A 532 -14.20 30.85 0.98
CA ILE A 532 -12.95 31.62 0.90
C ILE A 532 -13.21 33.05 0.42
N LYS A 533 -13.97 33.23 -0.68
CA LYS A 533 -14.29 34.58 -1.20
C LYS A 533 -15.08 35.43 -0.22
N LYS A 534 -15.83 34.82 0.70
CA LYS A 534 -16.50 35.55 1.77
C LYS A 534 -15.50 36.18 2.76
N GLU A 535 -14.39 35.50 3.02
CA GLU A 535 -13.39 35.90 4.01
C GLU A 535 -12.25 36.73 3.42
N ASP A 536 -11.84 36.43 2.18
CA ASP A 536 -10.87 37.21 1.40
C ASP A 536 -11.36 37.44 -0.04
N LYS A 537 -11.75 38.68 -0.32
CA LYS A 537 -12.15 39.13 -1.67
C LYS A 537 -10.98 39.65 -2.50
N THR A 538 -9.84 39.92 -1.85
CA THR A 538 -8.70 40.63 -2.44
C THR A 538 -7.78 39.73 -3.22
N ARG A 539 -7.82 38.41 -2.97
CA ARG A 539 -7.01 37.42 -3.67
C ARG A 539 -7.84 36.48 -4.55
N PRO A 540 -7.27 36.04 -5.67
CA PRO A 540 -7.88 35.02 -6.50
C PRO A 540 -7.80 33.64 -5.83
N VAL A 541 -8.74 32.77 -6.20
CA VAL A 541 -8.73 31.35 -5.87
C VAL A 541 -8.46 30.53 -7.13
N THR A 542 -7.54 29.58 -7.03
CA THR A 542 -7.12 28.66 -8.08
C THR A 542 -7.20 27.21 -7.60
N ALA A 543 -6.87 26.29 -8.48
CA ALA A 543 -6.63 24.90 -8.15
C ALA A 543 -5.62 24.26 -9.12
N ALA A 544 -5.26 22.99 -8.89
CA ALA A 544 -4.42 22.21 -9.78
C ALA A 544 -5.20 21.01 -10.35
N ASN A 545 -5.60 21.13 -11.62
CA ASN A 545 -6.37 20.11 -12.34
C ASN A 545 -5.46 19.27 -13.25
N ILE A 546 -5.79 18.00 -13.45
CA ILE A 546 -5.09 17.12 -14.40
C ILE A 546 -5.83 17.18 -15.74
N LEU A 547 -5.11 17.42 -16.83
CA LEU A 547 -5.68 17.44 -18.18
C LEU A 547 -5.98 16.03 -18.69
N ASP A 548 -6.86 15.95 -19.69
CA ASP A 548 -7.15 14.72 -20.44
C ASP A 548 -7.73 13.54 -19.62
N VAL A 549 -8.15 13.78 -18.37
CA VAL A 549 -8.90 12.84 -17.53
C VAL A 549 -10.39 13.22 -17.41
N GLU A 550 -11.25 12.24 -17.15
CA GLU A 550 -12.71 12.47 -17.03
C GLU A 550 -13.00 13.45 -15.90
N GLY A 551 -13.62 14.60 -16.24
CA GLY A 551 -13.96 15.64 -15.27
C GLY A 551 -12.83 16.63 -14.95
N TYR A 552 -11.78 16.69 -15.77
CA TYR A 552 -10.71 17.69 -15.66
C TYR A 552 -11.20 19.15 -15.56
N ASN A 553 -12.42 19.44 -16.01
CA ASN A 553 -13.04 20.76 -15.99
C ASN A 553 -13.64 21.16 -14.63
N LEU A 554 -13.38 20.41 -13.55
CA LEU A 554 -13.73 20.81 -12.18
C LEU A 554 -13.24 22.24 -11.89
N GLY A 555 -14.13 23.08 -11.37
CA GLY A 555 -13.79 24.45 -10.99
C GLY A 555 -13.73 25.48 -12.11
N PHE A 556 -13.72 25.09 -13.38
CA PHE A 556 -13.46 26.03 -14.48
C PHE A 556 -14.50 27.17 -14.56
N ASP A 557 -15.74 26.92 -14.13
CA ASP A 557 -16.81 27.92 -14.12
C ASP A 557 -16.71 28.94 -12.97
N PHE A 558 -16.07 28.61 -11.84
CA PHE A 558 -16.07 29.49 -10.66
C PHE A 558 -14.69 29.92 -10.15
N LEU A 559 -13.60 29.22 -10.47
CA LEU A 559 -12.24 29.65 -10.07
C LEU A 559 -11.89 31.01 -10.69
N ASP A 560 -11.07 31.81 -10.02
CA ASP A 560 -10.64 33.12 -10.53
C ASP A 560 -9.49 32.96 -11.54
N VAL A 561 -8.64 31.94 -11.32
CA VAL A 561 -7.53 31.51 -12.17
C VAL A 561 -7.63 29.99 -12.33
N ILE A 562 -7.40 29.47 -13.55
CA ILE A 562 -7.42 28.03 -13.79
C ILE A 562 -5.98 27.52 -13.80
N GLY A 563 -5.65 26.62 -12.87
CA GLY A 563 -4.34 25.94 -12.84
C GLY A 563 -4.45 24.49 -13.28
N CYS A 564 -3.44 24.01 -14.01
CA CYS A 564 -3.37 22.60 -14.43
C CYS A 564 -2.00 22.00 -14.16
N ASN A 565 -1.96 20.83 -13.53
CA ASN A 565 -0.80 19.96 -13.50
C ASN A 565 -0.66 19.38 -14.92
N ALA A 566 0.33 19.89 -15.65
CA ALA A 566 0.47 19.68 -17.08
C ALA A 566 1.95 19.50 -17.40
N TYR A 567 2.41 18.25 -17.40
CA TYR A 567 3.77 17.86 -17.79
C TYR A 567 3.94 17.95 -19.30
N ILE A 568 4.03 19.18 -19.81
CA ILE A 568 4.09 19.49 -21.23
C ILE A 568 5.35 18.87 -21.85
N GLY A 569 5.20 18.20 -22.99
CA GLY A 569 6.30 17.45 -23.61
C GLY A 569 6.58 16.10 -22.94
N GLY A 570 5.83 15.71 -21.91
CA GLY A 570 5.98 14.48 -21.15
C GLY A 570 6.95 14.60 -19.98
N HIS A 571 7.06 13.51 -19.21
CA HIS A 571 7.95 13.43 -18.05
C HIS A 571 8.60 12.03 -17.98
N GLY A 572 9.93 11.98 -17.84
CA GLY A 572 10.65 10.71 -17.73
C GLY A 572 10.59 9.87 -19.02
N TYR A 573 10.05 8.65 -18.92
CA TYR A 573 9.97 7.68 -20.03
C TYR A 573 9.02 8.11 -21.16
N GLU A 574 8.10 9.02 -20.88
CA GLU A 574 7.11 9.51 -21.83
C GLU A 574 7.48 10.84 -22.49
N TRP A 575 8.77 11.19 -22.54
CA TRP A 575 9.21 12.43 -23.17
C TRP A 575 8.93 12.46 -24.68
N LYS A 576 8.08 13.39 -25.10
CA LYS A 576 7.58 13.61 -26.47
C LYS A 576 8.09 14.91 -27.10
N GLY A 577 8.75 15.78 -26.34
CA GLY A 577 9.43 16.98 -26.84
C GLY A 577 8.52 18.16 -27.20
N ARG A 578 9.09 19.15 -27.93
CA ARG A 578 8.50 20.49 -28.13
C ARG A 578 7.11 20.47 -28.79
N SER A 579 6.89 19.60 -29.77
CA SER A 579 5.60 19.54 -30.48
C SER A 579 4.45 19.12 -29.56
N ASP A 580 4.68 18.16 -28.67
CA ASP A 580 3.70 17.79 -27.65
C ASP A 580 3.53 18.90 -26.61
N ALA A 581 4.62 19.55 -26.19
CA ALA A 581 4.54 20.66 -25.25
C ALA A 581 3.66 21.80 -25.78
N LEU A 582 3.88 22.23 -27.03
CA LEU A 582 3.08 23.26 -27.69
C LEU A 582 1.61 22.84 -27.85
N ARG A 583 1.34 21.56 -28.17
CA ARG A 583 -0.03 21.05 -28.26
C ARG A 583 -0.77 21.14 -26.93
N THR A 584 -0.13 20.78 -25.83
CA THR A 584 -0.73 20.87 -24.49
C THR A 584 -0.95 22.34 -24.09
N CYS A 585 0.01 23.23 -24.37
CA CYS A 585 -0.19 24.68 -24.20
C CYS A 585 -1.41 25.18 -25.00
N MET A 586 -1.56 24.79 -26.26
CA MET A 586 -2.72 25.18 -27.08
C MET A 586 -4.06 24.70 -26.48
N LYS A 587 -4.12 23.52 -25.89
CA LYS A 587 -5.33 23.06 -25.15
C LYS A 587 -5.64 24.01 -23.97
N MET A 588 -4.64 24.41 -23.21
CA MET A 588 -4.78 25.36 -22.10
C MET A 588 -5.23 26.75 -22.59
N VAL A 589 -4.74 27.21 -23.73
CA VAL A 589 -5.20 28.46 -24.37
C VAL A 589 -6.67 28.37 -24.80
N LYS A 590 -7.12 27.21 -25.35
CA LYS A 590 -8.54 26.98 -25.62
C LYS A 590 -9.39 27.07 -24.34
N ILE A 591 -8.89 26.56 -23.21
CA ILE A 591 -9.55 26.68 -21.89
C ILE A 591 -9.63 28.16 -21.48
N ALA A 592 -8.52 28.91 -21.53
CA ALA A 592 -8.48 30.33 -21.18
C ALA A 592 -9.50 31.14 -21.99
N ASN A 593 -9.57 30.88 -23.30
CA ASN A 593 -10.49 31.56 -24.21
C ASN A 593 -11.95 31.18 -23.98
N LYS A 594 -12.23 29.93 -23.62
CA LYS A 594 -13.59 29.45 -23.33
C LYS A 594 -14.13 30.07 -22.04
N TYR A 595 -13.35 30.04 -20.96
CA TYR A 595 -13.82 30.49 -19.64
C TYR A 595 -13.49 31.95 -19.32
N LYS A 596 -12.76 32.64 -20.21
CA LYS A 596 -12.34 34.06 -20.04
C LYS A 596 -11.60 34.28 -18.72
N LYS A 597 -10.67 33.37 -18.43
CA LYS A 597 -9.87 33.34 -17.21
C LYS A 597 -8.40 33.12 -17.55
N PRO A 598 -7.46 33.64 -16.75
CA PRO A 598 -6.05 33.28 -16.87
C PRO A 598 -5.90 31.78 -16.63
N VAL A 599 -5.02 31.14 -17.40
CA VAL A 599 -4.64 29.74 -17.24
C VAL A 599 -3.13 29.65 -17.04
N PHE A 600 -2.65 28.83 -16.11
CA PHE A 600 -1.22 28.59 -15.89
C PHE A 600 -0.93 27.13 -15.58
N ILE A 601 0.34 26.74 -15.73
CA ILE A 601 0.81 25.39 -15.40
C ILE A 601 1.18 25.38 -13.91
N THR A 602 0.52 24.52 -13.14
CA THR A 602 0.75 24.39 -11.69
C THR A 602 1.85 23.40 -11.35
N GLU A 603 2.15 22.46 -12.25
CA GLU A 603 3.29 21.52 -12.20
C GLU A 603 3.69 21.10 -13.62
N THR A 604 5.00 21.14 -13.90
CA THR A 604 5.65 20.44 -15.01
C THR A 604 7.11 20.20 -14.65
N GLY A 605 7.71 19.12 -15.16
CA GLY A 605 9.12 18.84 -14.87
C GLY A 605 9.62 17.59 -15.58
N TYR A 606 10.82 17.16 -15.20
CA TYR A 606 11.45 15.94 -15.71
C TYR A 606 12.21 15.23 -14.60
N SER A 607 11.83 13.99 -14.29
CA SER A 607 12.52 13.17 -13.29
C SER A 607 13.89 12.71 -13.78
N THR A 608 14.92 13.05 -13.02
CA THR A 608 16.31 12.65 -13.26
C THR A 608 16.57 11.16 -13.00
N PHE A 609 15.60 10.43 -12.45
CA PHE A 609 15.64 8.97 -12.33
C PHE A 609 15.75 8.29 -13.70
N VAL A 610 15.04 8.82 -14.70
CA VAL A 610 15.01 8.21 -16.04
C VAL A 610 16.31 8.49 -16.79
N LYS A 611 16.70 9.77 -16.87
CA LYS A 611 17.95 10.19 -17.49
C LYS A 611 18.39 11.55 -16.96
N LYS A 612 19.48 11.56 -16.16
CA LYS A 612 19.97 12.76 -15.47
C LYS A 612 20.37 13.88 -16.45
N GLU A 613 20.94 13.53 -17.59
CA GLU A 613 21.50 14.47 -18.58
C GLU A 613 20.46 15.10 -19.52
N VAL A 614 19.16 14.90 -19.25
CA VAL A 614 18.06 15.42 -20.08
C VAL A 614 17.22 16.48 -19.35
N GLN A 615 17.33 16.58 -18.03
CA GLN A 615 16.46 17.48 -17.24
C GLN A 615 16.57 18.95 -17.70
N ASP A 616 17.77 19.44 -17.97
CA ASP A 616 18.02 20.77 -18.52
C ASP A 616 17.29 20.99 -19.85
N LYS A 617 17.51 20.13 -20.83
CA LYS A 617 16.91 20.21 -22.18
C LYS A 617 15.39 20.11 -22.13
N ALA A 618 14.87 19.25 -21.24
CA ALA A 618 13.43 19.11 -21.05
C ALA A 618 12.84 20.39 -20.46
N LEU A 619 13.42 20.93 -19.39
CA LEU A 619 12.97 22.17 -18.77
C LEU A 619 13.12 23.38 -19.72
N GLU A 620 14.17 23.43 -20.54
CA GLU A 620 14.29 24.45 -21.59
C GLU A 620 13.12 24.40 -22.56
N VAL A 621 12.76 23.21 -23.05
CA VAL A 621 11.61 23.03 -23.96
C VAL A 621 10.32 23.45 -23.25
N GLN A 622 10.10 23.00 -22.02
CA GLN A 622 8.90 23.31 -21.24
C GLN A 622 8.76 24.83 -21.04
N ILE A 623 9.81 25.51 -20.57
CA ILE A 623 9.78 26.96 -20.32
C ILE A 623 9.59 27.75 -21.62
N LYS A 624 10.35 27.40 -22.69
CA LYS A 624 10.26 28.08 -23.99
C LYS A 624 8.91 27.84 -24.71
N SER A 625 8.18 26.78 -24.34
CA SER A 625 6.85 26.48 -24.88
C SER A 625 5.71 27.26 -24.20
N VAL A 626 5.97 27.92 -23.07
CA VAL A 626 4.98 28.77 -22.39
C VAL A 626 5.10 30.18 -22.94
N ASP A 627 4.24 30.46 -23.92
CA ASP A 627 4.20 31.71 -24.64
C ASP A 627 3.33 32.76 -23.93
N GLU A 628 3.11 33.84 -24.67
CA GLU A 628 2.31 34.97 -24.25
C GLU A 628 0.88 34.67 -23.87
N ASN A 629 0.33 33.45 -24.04
CA ASN A 629 -1.08 33.12 -23.82
C ASN A 629 -1.37 32.49 -22.46
N LEU A 630 -0.34 32.07 -21.70
CA LEU A 630 -0.48 31.51 -20.36
C LEU A 630 0.02 32.50 -19.29
N ALA A 631 -0.56 32.44 -18.10
CA ALA A 631 -0.21 33.34 -16.99
C ALA A 631 1.07 32.93 -16.23
N GLY A 632 1.62 31.76 -16.55
CA GLY A 632 2.93 31.32 -16.08
C GLY A 632 3.10 29.81 -15.99
N ILE A 633 4.21 29.43 -15.37
CA ILE A 633 4.69 28.06 -15.26
C ILE A 633 5.29 27.80 -13.88
N ILE A 634 5.03 26.62 -13.35
CA ILE A 634 5.61 26.13 -12.09
C ILE A 634 6.37 24.85 -12.34
N ILE A 635 7.65 24.85 -11.98
CA ILE A 635 8.53 23.69 -12.11
C ILE A 635 8.33 22.74 -10.93
N PHE A 636 8.08 21.47 -11.24
CA PHE A 636 8.02 20.37 -10.29
C PHE A 636 9.36 19.62 -10.31
N GLU A 637 10.18 19.72 -9.26
CA GLU A 637 10.01 20.53 -8.04
C GLU A 637 11.34 21.14 -7.58
N TRP A 638 11.34 21.89 -6.46
CA TRP A 638 12.54 22.56 -5.98
C TRP A 638 13.66 21.55 -5.70
N ALA A 639 13.45 20.64 -4.76
CA ALA A 639 14.43 19.65 -4.31
C ALA A 639 13.88 18.23 -4.44
N ASP A 640 14.76 17.25 -4.65
CA ASP A 640 14.38 15.84 -4.56
C ASP A 640 13.77 15.51 -3.20
N GLU A 641 12.71 14.71 -3.21
CA GLU A 641 12.05 14.22 -2.01
C GLU A 641 12.27 12.71 -1.85
N TRP A 642 12.54 12.20 -0.65
CA TRP A 642 12.96 10.80 -0.45
C TRP A 642 11.96 9.91 0.29
N TRP A 643 10.67 10.23 0.22
CA TRP A 643 9.61 9.48 0.91
C TRP A 643 8.53 8.93 -0.03
N LYS A 644 8.44 9.47 -1.26
CA LYS A 644 7.40 9.12 -2.23
C LYS A 644 7.59 7.73 -2.86
N GLY A 645 8.77 7.13 -2.75
CA GLY A 645 9.10 5.78 -3.21
C GLY A 645 8.81 4.66 -2.21
N GLY A 646 8.12 4.96 -1.11
CA GLY A 646 7.55 3.97 -0.19
C GLY A 646 8.40 3.62 1.03
N ASN A 647 9.69 3.97 1.07
CA ASN A 647 10.51 3.87 2.27
C ASN A 647 10.97 5.26 2.76
N PRO A 648 10.35 5.83 3.80
CA PRO A 648 10.70 7.17 4.29
C PRO A 648 12.07 7.26 4.98
N ALA A 649 12.77 6.14 5.17
CA ALA A 649 14.08 6.08 5.82
C ALA A 649 15.26 6.14 4.83
N ALA A 650 15.02 6.10 3.52
CA ALA A 650 16.08 6.11 2.50
C ALA A 650 15.61 6.78 1.20
N HIS A 651 16.55 7.45 0.50
CA HIS A 651 16.34 7.89 -0.88
C HIS A 651 16.37 6.66 -1.79
N ASN A 652 15.19 6.26 -2.23
CA ASN A 652 14.93 5.09 -3.03
C ASN A 652 15.27 5.36 -4.51
N GLU A 653 15.64 4.30 -5.21
CA GLU A 653 15.70 4.29 -6.67
C GLU A 653 14.29 4.22 -7.26
N HIS A 654 13.49 5.27 -7.01
CA HIS A 654 12.10 5.37 -7.46
C HIS A 654 11.86 6.71 -8.16
N ILE A 655 11.15 6.71 -9.29
CA ILE A 655 10.97 7.91 -10.13
C ILE A 655 10.42 9.13 -9.37
N GLU A 656 9.53 8.89 -8.42
CA GLU A 656 8.89 9.91 -7.57
C GLU A 656 9.86 10.64 -6.62
N GLU A 657 11.10 10.18 -6.52
CA GLU A 657 12.07 10.75 -5.59
C GLU A 657 13.17 11.59 -6.28
N HIS A 658 13.16 11.71 -7.61
CA HIS A 658 14.26 12.34 -8.37
C HIS A 658 13.80 13.49 -9.28
N TRP A 659 12.72 14.19 -8.91
CA TRP A 659 12.13 15.30 -9.68
C TRP A 659 12.80 16.66 -9.48
N GLY A 660 13.50 16.85 -8.37
CA GLY A 660 14.05 18.15 -7.97
C GLY A 660 15.01 18.73 -8.99
N ILE A 661 14.98 20.06 -9.16
CA ILE A 661 16.02 20.80 -9.89
C ILE A 661 17.30 20.97 -9.07
N ILE A 662 17.19 20.82 -7.75
CA ILE A 662 18.31 20.58 -6.85
C ILE A 662 18.15 19.21 -6.19
N THR A 663 19.25 18.66 -5.70
CA THR A 663 19.22 17.42 -4.93
C THR A 663 18.64 17.66 -3.54
N GLN A 664 18.38 16.55 -2.85
CA GLN A 664 17.91 16.52 -1.48
C GLN A 664 18.85 17.25 -0.48
N ASP A 665 20.15 17.31 -0.77
CA ASP A 665 21.16 18.05 -0.01
C ASP A 665 21.44 19.45 -0.58
N ARG A 666 20.51 19.97 -1.39
CA ARG A 666 20.46 21.33 -1.95
C ARG A 666 21.62 21.65 -2.88
N LYS A 667 22.16 20.62 -3.54
CA LYS A 667 23.15 20.79 -4.61
C LYS A 667 22.42 21.02 -5.94
N PRO A 668 22.77 22.07 -6.70
CA PRO A 668 22.20 22.30 -8.02
C PRO A 668 22.38 21.13 -8.97
N LYS A 669 21.31 20.75 -9.68
CA LYS A 669 21.39 19.86 -10.86
C LYS A 669 21.45 20.68 -12.15
N SER A 670 21.54 19.98 -13.29
CA SER A 670 21.49 20.61 -14.62
C SER A 670 20.20 21.42 -14.82
N GLY A 671 19.07 20.92 -14.31
CA GLY A 671 17.79 21.62 -14.37
C GLY A 671 17.80 22.98 -13.66
N PHE A 672 18.46 23.10 -12.50
CA PHE A 672 18.55 24.39 -11.78
C PHE A 672 19.24 25.46 -12.62
N LYS A 673 20.32 25.09 -13.32
CA LYS A 673 21.05 26.03 -14.19
C LYS A 673 20.16 26.51 -15.33
N ALA A 674 19.48 25.60 -16.04
CA ALA A 674 18.58 25.94 -17.14
C ALA A 674 17.41 26.83 -16.69
N VAL A 675 16.80 26.50 -15.54
CA VAL A 675 15.73 27.32 -14.94
C VAL A 675 16.25 28.71 -14.58
N SER A 676 17.40 28.80 -13.89
CA SER A 676 17.99 30.07 -13.48
C SER A 676 18.30 31.00 -14.65
N GLU A 677 18.91 30.46 -15.71
CA GLU A 677 19.21 31.23 -16.92
C GLU A 677 17.93 31.75 -17.60
N LEU A 678 16.96 30.86 -17.82
CA LEU A 678 15.72 31.23 -18.53
C LEU A 678 14.81 32.15 -17.70
N PHE A 679 14.61 31.86 -16.42
CA PHE A 679 13.74 32.68 -15.57
C PHE A 679 14.33 34.07 -15.33
N ASN A 680 15.65 34.24 -15.29
CA ASN A 680 16.26 35.56 -15.25
C ASN A 680 16.14 36.31 -16.59
N SER A 681 16.11 35.61 -17.73
CA SER A 681 15.85 36.23 -19.04
C SER A 681 14.40 36.72 -19.23
N ILE A 682 13.45 36.19 -18.45
CA ILE A 682 12.02 36.53 -18.55
C ILE A 682 11.68 37.59 -17.48
N SER A 683 11.34 38.81 -17.91
CA SER A 683 10.86 39.84 -16.99
C SER A 683 9.54 39.43 -16.32
N THR A 684 9.35 39.75 -15.04
CA THR A 684 8.09 39.49 -14.32
C THR A 684 6.88 40.19 -14.97
N ASN A 685 7.08 41.35 -15.60
CA ASN A 685 6.04 42.11 -16.31
C ASN A 685 5.94 41.77 -17.81
N SER A 686 6.46 40.61 -18.22
CA SER A 686 6.35 40.09 -19.58
C SER A 686 5.07 39.28 -19.78
N LEU A 687 4.83 38.86 -21.02
CA LEU A 687 3.76 37.93 -21.35
C LEU A 687 4.19 36.46 -21.17
N GLY A 688 5.48 36.20 -20.97
CA GLY A 688 6.07 34.86 -20.99
C GLY A 688 7.37 34.86 -21.79
N TYR A 689 7.84 33.68 -22.18
CA TYR A 689 9.05 33.57 -23.00
C TYR A 689 8.78 34.11 -24.41
N SER A 690 9.73 34.87 -24.96
CA SER A 690 9.71 35.34 -26.34
C SER A 690 11.11 35.22 -26.91
N GLU A 691 11.25 34.66 -28.12
CA GLU A 691 12.53 34.56 -28.83
C GLU A 691 13.10 35.95 -29.20
N ASN A 692 12.30 37.02 -29.09
CA ASN A 692 12.63 38.41 -29.45
C ASN A 692 12.83 39.33 -28.23
N ILE A 693 13.51 38.88 -27.18
CA ILE A 693 13.98 39.78 -26.11
C ILE A 693 15.41 40.22 -26.48
N PRO A 694 15.69 41.52 -26.58
CA PRO A 694 17.02 42.04 -26.94
C PRO A 694 18.11 41.70 -25.92
#